data_AF-A0A7G8PIL4-F1
#
_entry.id   AF-A0A7G8PIL4-F1
#
_cell.length_a   1.000
_cell.length_b   1.000
_cell.length_c   1.000
_cell.angle_alpha   90.00
_cell.angle_beta   90.00
_cell.angle_gamma   90.00
#
_symmetry.space_group_name_H-M   'P 1'
#
loop_
_entity.id
_entity.type
_entity.pdbx_description
1 polymer ?
#
loop_
_entity_poly.entity_id
_entity_poly.type
_entity_poly.pdbx_seq_one_letter_code
_entity_poly.pdbx_strand_id
1 'polypeptide(L)'
;MKIRTGRRRFTAVVAAIALIAAPTAACAASKVAPPPAAGVNAGPDGKPAPFREPVRLKSKDGVLEVRLSAHQGTVNLDTVPEPVANFLVFGYDLIKGTASDGSTKGDNLYPAPTLRVDPGEKLVVHYDNDLAGLTIKDFYDPAFTPKGGEVPIYPPTLTEAPLNLHTHGLHVSPSGNADNVLLSIPAGMGNTYTYDVPKNMPNGLYWYHSHRHTMTTQQTYLGLAGLLEIGRPDGNLPLVTENNIPVRDMAFQYNYVFDRKGKGHQLNNYSWPQFVSTLTPPQGNQLADGTYQPSLAPVNIADTSMGAQYLTPWWAGPLSPHNNRGQTQFIPQNLMSFDSPTVKIPENDRLPENERDVQFTVNGQFQPELKIKPGQTEIWAVANISDIGYMTVRLTETATGNHPKFAIVGQDGNPYTQVQRPVYGDGTTLSVPPGSRYAIAVTMPKEGDLVLEFPPNPEAKPLVLPGVVYTNNGTENTPAVLGTLTVDPKYMSFADGFFVFPTQTLIRATPDTSGPGQTTVFEPGQNLDAYTSFVDTSVMTPAVKRAMTITDTIGGDKASNNDPKAVIYMFEPAGFPNVPLIQPRLNSVEEWKITNFNNDAHPMHIHVNDFQVMAIDDPNRGKTGVQPWGLDNVNVPAPVFNDMHVVSTPATLTLRQEFLEFVGTYVIHCHRLNHEDNGLMATINVIPEVSSYAVAVPGGHGKPASIQVRDGGENGAGDKVLQTVYPFPDFEGTPSVAMADVNGDGILDLVAGTGKGVAPEVVAYDGNNTRDGLFKTELARFTPFDADFTGGVSVAATDIDGNALADNIIVGSGPGMESQIKVFSSTLPDIGKAPEVFSAFTPYPGSQAGVTLATGMVESGSGRESVVTAPGPGEPPLVKSFRWDLYTPTARAQANGTATPQHAGKPSDPKMTAQFLAYDETYKDGVALSTGWVAGAEGGSKSIVTSQLGGAGTVVVWSSGSLLDGQPAIYLDNPNHHEGDVKYQQISSFAPFPAGGATVATSSTVYGADLLVAGGNGEVRKYGLARSAPDAKSLTPKLITSLPPIAGVAGVVPLGGR
;
A
#
# COMPACT_ATOMS: atom_id res chain seq x y z
N MET A 1 -37.04 40.35 29.79
CA MET A 1 -37.00 41.46 30.77
C MET A 1 -36.03 42.52 30.24
N LYS A 2 -36.51 43.77 30.13
CA LYS A 2 -35.85 45.04 29.74
C LYS A 2 -35.44 45.28 28.26
N ILE A 3 -36.12 46.31 27.75
CA ILE A 3 -36.18 46.99 26.45
C ILE A 3 -35.23 48.20 26.45
N ARG A 4 -34.76 48.66 25.26
CA ARG A 4 -34.84 50.06 24.73
C ARG A 4 -33.93 50.24 23.49
N THR A 5 -34.46 50.36 22.26
CA THR A 5 -35.14 51.48 21.52
C THR A 5 -34.20 52.50 20.88
N GLY A 6 -34.40 52.72 19.57
CA GLY A 6 -34.02 53.96 18.87
C GLY A 6 -34.46 53.96 17.40
N ARG A 7 -35.45 54.79 17.04
CA ARG A 7 -36.03 54.98 15.70
C ARG A 7 -36.19 56.49 15.44
N ARG A 8 -35.80 57.03 14.28
CA ARG A 8 -36.23 58.31 13.63
C ARG A 8 -35.80 58.23 12.15
N ARG A 9 -36.67 58.05 11.12
CA ARG A 9 -37.59 58.96 10.37
C ARG A 9 -36.95 60.27 9.84
N PHE A 10 -36.96 60.52 8.51
CA PHE A 10 -37.93 61.39 7.77
C PHE A 10 -37.61 61.67 6.26
N THR A 11 -38.67 61.65 5.40
CA THR A 11 -39.01 62.41 4.13
C THR A 11 -38.09 62.39 2.88
N ALA A 12 -38.49 61.94 1.66
CA ALA A 12 -39.52 62.35 0.66
C ALA A 12 -39.08 63.55 -0.24
N VAL A 13 -39.12 63.56 -1.59
CA VAL A 13 -40.28 63.75 -2.51
C VAL A 13 -39.77 63.90 -3.99
N VAL A 14 -40.41 63.19 -4.96
CA VAL A 14 -40.99 63.57 -6.32
C VAL A 14 -40.07 64.27 -7.37
N ALA A 15 -40.04 63.97 -8.68
CA ALA A 15 -41.08 63.89 -9.74
C ALA A 15 -40.48 63.39 -11.10
N ALA A 16 -41.18 62.56 -11.91
CA ALA A 16 -41.94 62.93 -13.15
C ALA A 16 -41.06 63.01 -14.44
N ILE A 17 -41.38 62.60 -15.69
CA ILE A 17 -42.60 62.17 -16.41
C ILE A 17 -42.17 61.52 -17.76
N ALA A 18 -42.75 60.35 -18.06
CA ALA A 18 -43.32 59.81 -19.32
C ALA A 18 -42.80 60.22 -20.73
N LEU A 19 -42.68 59.22 -21.63
CA LEU A 19 -43.60 59.01 -22.77
C LEU A 19 -43.36 57.66 -23.49
N ILE A 20 -44.38 57.23 -24.23
CA ILE A 20 -44.73 55.86 -24.64
C ILE A 20 -44.42 55.63 -26.13
N ALA A 21 -44.02 54.40 -26.51
CA ALA A 21 -44.39 53.78 -27.79
C ALA A 21 -44.32 52.24 -27.70
N ALA A 22 -45.48 51.59 -27.89
CA ALA A 22 -45.69 50.15 -28.12
C ALA A 22 -45.52 49.82 -29.64
N PRO A 23 -45.75 48.59 -30.17
CA PRO A 23 -46.15 47.31 -29.55
C PRO A 23 -45.42 46.05 -30.09
N THR A 24 -45.45 44.93 -29.36
CA THR A 24 -45.55 43.59 -29.98
C THR A 24 -46.27 42.61 -29.06
N ALA A 25 -47.16 41.83 -29.67
CA ALA A 25 -48.07 40.88 -29.04
C ALA A 25 -47.38 39.56 -28.67
N ALA A 26 -47.97 38.91 -27.68
CA ALA A 26 -47.57 37.67 -27.02
C ALA A 26 -47.49 36.44 -27.94
N CYS A 27 -46.64 35.47 -27.55
CA CYS A 27 -47.08 34.10 -27.30
C CYS A 27 -45.96 33.22 -26.69
N ALA A 28 -46.41 32.27 -25.85
CA ALA A 28 -45.74 31.06 -25.37
C ALA A 28 -44.57 31.22 -24.37
N ALA A 29 -44.92 31.12 -23.09
CA ALA A 29 -43.98 30.68 -22.07
C ALA A 29 -43.69 29.19 -22.26
N SER A 30 -42.47 28.84 -22.70
CA SER A 30 -41.85 27.58 -22.28
C SER A 30 -40.97 27.90 -21.08
N LYS A 31 -41.37 27.38 -19.92
CA LYS A 31 -40.44 27.21 -18.80
C LYS A 31 -39.66 25.95 -19.09
N VAL A 32 -38.47 26.11 -19.66
CA VAL A 32 -37.42 25.11 -19.60
C VAL A 32 -36.34 25.74 -18.73
N ALA A 33 -36.14 25.18 -17.53
CA ALA A 33 -34.92 25.47 -16.77
C ALA A 33 -33.73 25.09 -17.65
N PRO A 34 -32.63 25.87 -17.67
CA PRO A 34 -31.48 25.48 -18.46
C PRO A 34 -31.04 24.07 -18.00
N PRO A 35 -30.76 23.14 -18.93
CA PRO A 35 -30.14 21.88 -18.55
C PRO A 35 -28.81 22.20 -17.83
N PRO A 36 -28.34 21.32 -16.92
CA PRO A 36 -26.99 21.43 -16.38
C PRO A 36 -25.99 21.56 -17.53
N ALA A 37 -25.00 22.43 -17.40
CA ALA A 37 -23.94 22.50 -18.39
C ALA A 37 -23.17 21.16 -18.39
N ALA A 38 -23.26 20.42 -19.48
CA ALA A 38 -22.46 19.22 -19.69
C ALA A 38 -20.96 19.57 -19.62
N GLY A 39 -20.18 18.73 -18.92
CA GLY A 39 -18.72 18.71 -18.92
C GLY A 39 -18.04 19.92 -18.27
N VAL A 40 -17.45 19.75 -17.08
CA VAL A 40 -16.42 20.71 -16.62
C VAL A 40 -15.15 20.61 -17.46
N ASN A 41 -15.00 19.57 -18.30
CA ASN A 41 -13.89 19.38 -19.24
C ASN A 41 -14.32 18.99 -20.68
N ALA A 42 -15.49 19.43 -21.15
CA ALA A 42 -15.81 19.49 -22.59
C ALA A 42 -16.30 20.88 -23.00
N GLY A 43 -16.01 21.29 -24.24
CA GLY A 43 -16.67 22.45 -24.84
C GLY A 43 -18.14 22.13 -25.16
N PRO A 44 -19.06 23.12 -25.13
CA PRO A 44 -20.51 22.91 -25.33
C PRO A 44 -20.92 22.28 -26.69
N ASP A 45 -19.97 22.12 -27.62
CA ASP A 45 -20.17 21.57 -28.97
C ASP A 45 -19.65 20.12 -29.14
N GLY A 46 -19.12 19.48 -28.08
CA GLY A 46 -18.46 18.17 -28.17
C GLY A 46 -17.04 18.21 -28.76
N LYS A 47 -16.41 19.38 -28.76
CA LYS A 47 -15.00 19.56 -29.13
C LYS A 47 -14.07 19.24 -27.94
N PRO A 48 -12.83 18.78 -28.20
CA PRO A 48 -11.81 18.63 -27.16
C PRO A 48 -11.73 19.85 -26.25
N ALA A 49 -11.73 19.64 -24.93
CA ALA A 49 -11.46 20.74 -24.01
C ALA A 49 -9.97 21.07 -23.95
N PRO A 50 -9.62 22.31 -23.58
CA PRO A 50 -8.25 22.64 -23.25
C PRO A 50 -7.69 21.71 -22.17
N PHE A 51 -6.45 21.26 -22.38
CA PHE A 51 -5.67 20.55 -21.37
C PHE A 51 -5.54 21.39 -20.09
N ARG A 52 -5.76 20.73 -18.95
CA ARG A 52 -5.57 21.27 -17.61
C ARG A 52 -4.86 20.26 -16.73
N GLU A 53 -4.09 20.79 -15.82
CA GLU A 53 -3.49 20.02 -14.74
C GLU A 53 -4.48 19.93 -13.57
N PRO A 54 -4.41 18.86 -12.74
CA PRO A 54 -5.15 18.82 -11.49
C PRO A 54 -4.81 20.03 -10.60
N VAL A 55 -5.70 20.37 -9.67
CA VAL A 55 -5.41 21.42 -8.70
C VAL A 55 -4.18 21.01 -7.90
N ARG A 56 -3.14 21.84 -7.91
CA ARG A 56 -1.88 21.58 -7.22
C ARG A 56 -1.89 22.28 -5.86
N LEU A 57 -1.80 21.50 -4.79
CA LEU A 57 -1.63 21.98 -3.42
C LEU A 57 -0.14 21.94 -3.10
N LYS A 58 0.48 23.11 -2.92
CA LYS A 58 1.90 23.25 -2.62
C LYS A 58 2.12 23.65 -1.17
N SER A 59 3.17 23.10 -0.57
CA SER A 59 3.76 23.55 0.70
C SER A 59 3.97 25.07 0.77
N LYS A 60 3.89 25.59 1.99
CA LYS A 60 4.26 26.95 2.33
C LYS A 60 5.01 26.95 3.66
N ASP A 61 6.11 27.67 3.74
CA ASP A 61 6.95 27.73 4.94
C ASP A 61 7.36 26.32 5.42
N GLY A 62 7.83 25.48 4.48
CA GLY A 62 8.36 24.14 4.74
C GLY A 62 7.32 23.05 5.00
N VAL A 63 6.01 23.34 4.92
CA VAL A 63 4.95 22.36 5.23
C VAL A 63 3.77 22.48 4.28
N LEU A 64 3.30 21.35 3.76
CA LEU A 64 1.95 21.20 3.22
C LEU A 64 1.11 20.44 4.25
N GLU A 65 0.04 21.05 4.73
CA GLU A 65 -0.94 20.41 5.62
C GLU A 65 -2.31 20.45 4.96
N VAL A 66 -2.88 19.27 4.73
CA VAL A 66 -4.15 19.09 4.03
C VAL A 66 -4.99 18.07 4.77
N ARG A 67 -6.31 18.27 4.79
CA ARG A 67 -7.26 17.21 5.12
C ARG A 67 -7.79 16.60 3.84
N LEU A 68 -7.69 15.29 3.68
CA LEU A 68 -8.29 14.54 2.58
C LEU A 68 -9.43 13.67 3.15
N SER A 69 -10.61 13.73 2.56
CA SER A 69 -11.79 12.94 2.95
C SER A 69 -12.18 12.02 1.81
N ALA A 70 -11.97 10.71 2.00
CA ALA A 70 -12.36 9.68 1.05
C ALA A 70 -13.86 9.40 1.20
N HIS A 71 -14.65 9.62 0.15
CA HIS A 71 -16.08 9.34 0.19
C HIS A 71 -16.63 8.99 -1.21
N GLN A 72 -17.82 8.39 -1.25
CA GLN A 72 -18.52 8.18 -2.51
C GLN A 72 -19.05 9.53 -3.05
N GLY A 73 -18.81 9.78 -4.33
CA GLY A 73 -19.17 11.03 -5.00
C GLY A 73 -19.67 10.83 -6.43
N THR A 74 -19.82 11.94 -7.13
CA THR A 74 -20.18 11.99 -8.55
C THR A 74 -19.18 12.83 -9.32
N VAL A 75 -18.72 12.36 -10.47
CA VAL A 75 -17.73 13.07 -11.29
C VAL A 75 -18.35 13.54 -12.59
N ASN A 76 -18.10 14.79 -12.95
CA ASN A 76 -18.49 15.33 -14.25
C ASN A 76 -17.47 14.91 -15.30
N LEU A 77 -17.80 13.91 -16.11
CA LEU A 77 -16.99 13.49 -17.26
C LEU A 77 -17.38 14.24 -18.54
N ASP A 78 -16.40 14.46 -19.40
CA ASP A 78 -16.48 15.32 -20.60
C ASP A 78 -17.43 14.81 -21.67
N THR A 79 -17.64 13.51 -21.62
CA THR A 79 -18.28 12.72 -22.67
C THR A 79 -19.61 12.14 -22.21
N VAL A 80 -20.04 12.46 -20.98
CA VAL A 80 -21.32 12.03 -20.40
C VAL A 80 -22.19 13.28 -20.16
N PRO A 81 -23.47 13.27 -20.57
CA PRO A 81 -24.34 14.45 -20.44
C PRO A 81 -24.73 14.80 -18.99
N GLU A 82 -24.63 13.84 -18.07
CA GLU A 82 -24.98 13.98 -16.65
C GLU A 82 -23.78 13.58 -15.76
N PRO A 83 -23.69 14.08 -14.51
CA PRO A 83 -22.66 13.65 -13.57
C PRO A 83 -22.69 12.13 -13.38
N VAL A 84 -21.54 11.49 -13.44
CA VAL A 84 -21.41 10.04 -13.32
C VAL A 84 -21.30 9.66 -11.85
N ALA A 85 -22.17 8.76 -11.39
CA ALA A 85 -22.16 8.23 -10.03
C ALA A 85 -21.18 7.05 -9.86
N ASN A 86 -21.06 6.57 -8.61
CA ASN A 86 -20.23 5.45 -8.16
C ASN A 86 -18.72 5.70 -8.12
N PHE A 87 -18.26 6.94 -8.23
CA PHE A 87 -16.86 7.26 -7.95
C PHE A 87 -16.59 7.26 -6.45
N LEU A 88 -15.39 6.89 -6.06
CA LEU A 88 -14.78 7.19 -4.77
C LEU A 88 -13.79 8.34 -4.99
N VAL A 89 -13.94 9.44 -4.25
CA VAL A 89 -13.19 10.68 -4.48
C VAL A 89 -12.54 11.19 -3.18
N PHE A 90 -11.47 11.96 -3.34
CA PHE A 90 -10.91 12.77 -2.25
C PHE A 90 -11.49 14.19 -2.29
N GLY A 91 -12.30 14.52 -1.28
CA GLY A 91 -12.51 15.91 -0.91
C GLY A 91 -11.29 16.43 -0.18
N TYR A 92 -10.96 17.72 -0.31
CA TYR A 92 -9.84 18.32 0.42
C TYR A 92 -10.19 19.64 1.10
N ASP A 93 -9.56 19.87 2.25
CA ASP A 93 -9.43 21.18 2.90
C ASP A 93 -7.94 21.51 3.06
N LEU A 94 -7.50 22.63 2.47
CA LEU A 94 -6.13 23.11 2.59
C LEU A 94 -5.96 23.85 3.93
N ILE A 95 -5.20 23.26 4.85
CA ILE A 95 -4.95 23.80 6.20
C ILE A 95 -3.74 24.74 6.17
N LYS A 96 -2.64 24.29 5.55
CA LYS A 96 -1.41 25.09 5.36
C LYS A 96 -0.82 24.80 3.99
N GLY A 97 -0.62 25.83 3.18
CA GLY A 97 -0.07 25.72 1.82
C GLY A 97 -0.68 26.76 0.88
N THR A 98 -0.60 26.50 -0.42
CA THR A 98 -1.25 27.28 -1.48
C THR A 98 -1.79 26.37 -2.57
N ALA A 99 -2.96 26.67 -3.13
CA ALA A 99 -3.50 25.97 -4.30
C ALA A 99 -3.20 26.73 -5.60
N SER A 100 -3.00 26.02 -6.72
CA SER A 100 -2.74 26.61 -8.04
C SER A 100 -3.89 27.47 -8.58
N ASP A 101 -5.11 27.21 -8.15
CA ASP A 101 -6.32 27.96 -8.50
C ASP A 101 -6.77 28.95 -7.40
N GLY A 102 -6.02 29.03 -6.30
CA GLY A 102 -6.32 29.89 -5.14
C GLY A 102 -7.46 29.37 -4.25
N SER A 103 -8.01 28.19 -4.51
CA SER A 103 -9.02 27.58 -3.65
C SER A 103 -8.42 27.03 -2.36
N THR A 104 -9.26 26.89 -1.33
CA THR A 104 -8.86 26.29 -0.04
C THR A 104 -9.62 25.02 0.27
N LYS A 105 -10.59 24.66 -0.59
CA LYS A 105 -11.43 23.48 -0.48
C LYS A 105 -11.79 23.00 -1.87
N GLY A 106 -11.88 21.70 -2.07
CA GLY A 106 -12.36 21.11 -3.31
C GLY A 106 -12.98 19.74 -3.05
N ASP A 107 -13.85 19.31 -3.95
CA ASP A 107 -14.56 18.04 -3.82
C ASP A 107 -14.98 17.50 -5.20
N ASN A 108 -15.23 16.21 -5.30
CA ASN A 108 -15.60 15.51 -6.53
C ASN A 108 -14.60 15.75 -7.69
N LEU A 109 -13.32 15.83 -7.35
CA LEU A 109 -12.22 15.98 -8.30
C LEU A 109 -11.76 14.59 -8.78
N TYR A 110 -11.50 14.50 -10.08
CA TYR A 110 -10.97 13.30 -10.71
C TYR A 110 -9.98 13.71 -11.82
N PRO A 111 -8.67 13.45 -11.66
CA PRO A 111 -8.02 12.83 -10.50
C PRO A 111 -8.08 13.74 -9.26
N ALA A 112 -7.65 13.19 -8.13
CA ALA A 112 -7.46 13.96 -6.90
C ALA A 112 -6.40 15.07 -7.06
N PRO A 113 -6.38 16.09 -6.18
CA PRO A 113 -5.41 17.18 -6.28
C PRO A 113 -3.95 16.68 -6.26
N THR A 114 -3.09 17.33 -7.03
CA THR A 114 -1.65 17.08 -6.96
C THR A 114 -1.11 17.65 -5.65
N LEU A 115 -0.51 16.81 -4.81
CA LEU A 115 0.18 17.26 -3.60
C LEU A 115 1.63 17.59 -3.95
N ARG A 116 2.16 18.70 -3.44
CA ARG A 116 3.54 19.10 -3.72
C ARG A 116 4.27 19.61 -2.50
N VAL A 117 5.45 19.04 -2.27
CA VAL A 117 6.43 19.50 -1.29
C VAL A 117 7.83 19.49 -1.93
N ASP A 118 8.75 20.33 -1.48
CA ASP A 118 10.14 20.31 -1.95
C ASP A 118 10.99 19.39 -1.03
N PRO A 119 12.14 18.83 -1.48
CA PRO A 119 12.99 17.99 -0.63
C PRO A 119 13.36 18.66 0.70
N GLY A 120 13.26 17.93 1.82
CA GLY A 120 13.48 18.46 3.17
C GLY A 120 12.27 19.16 3.81
N GLU A 121 11.14 19.24 3.12
CA GLU A 121 9.89 19.75 3.66
C GLU A 121 9.00 18.63 4.23
N LYS A 122 7.90 19.00 4.88
CA LYS A 122 6.96 18.07 5.51
C LYS A 122 5.62 18.06 4.79
N LEU A 123 5.07 16.86 4.55
CA LEU A 123 3.68 16.65 4.14
C LEU A 123 2.89 16.09 5.32
N VAL A 124 1.78 16.75 5.68
CA VAL A 124 0.86 16.31 6.72
C VAL A 124 -0.52 16.11 6.09
N VAL A 125 -1.04 14.89 6.15
CA VAL A 125 -2.35 14.53 5.60
C VAL A 125 -3.27 14.07 6.73
N HIS A 126 -4.27 14.87 7.06
CA HIS A 126 -5.39 14.44 7.91
C HIS A 126 -6.36 13.65 7.04
N TYR A 127 -6.28 12.32 7.11
CA TYR A 127 -6.99 11.43 6.21
C TYR A 127 -8.25 10.87 6.87
N ASP A 128 -9.40 11.33 6.40
CA ASP A 128 -10.72 10.94 6.88
C ASP A 128 -11.28 9.80 5.99
N ASN A 129 -11.56 8.64 6.58
CA ASN A 129 -12.32 7.58 5.92
C ASN A 129 -13.83 7.82 6.09
N ASP A 130 -14.45 8.46 5.10
CA ASP A 130 -15.89 8.67 5.04
C ASP A 130 -16.59 7.67 4.09
N LEU A 131 -15.98 6.51 3.82
CA LEU A 131 -16.56 5.41 3.03
C LEU A 131 -17.57 4.60 3.85
N ALA A 132 -18.61 5.26 4.35
CA ALA A 132 -19.74 4.66 5.05
C ALA A 132 -21.04 4.89 4.29
N GLY A 133 -21.97 3.93 4.37
CA GLY A 133 -23.27 4.02 3.68
C GLY A 133 -23.15 3.98 2.16
N LEU A 134 -22.18 3.23 1.64
CA LEU A 134 -21.93 3.05 0.21
C LEU A 134 -23.19 2.53 -0.47
N THR A 135 -23.59 3.20 -1.55
CA THR A 135 -24.74 2.81 -2.39
C THR A 135 -24.31 2.18 -3.71
N ILE A 136 -23.01 2.05 -3.93
CA ILE A 136 -22.46 1.31 -5.06
C ILE A 136 -22.96 -0.11 -4.89
N LYS A 137 -23.92 -0.51 -5.74
CA LYS A 137 -24.59 -1.82 -5.66
C LYS A 137 -23.58 -2.98 -5.61
N ASP A 138 -22.38 -2.72 -6.11
CA ASP A 138 -21.40 -3.73 -6.42
C ASP A 138 -20.00 -3.49 -5.91
N PHE A 139 -19.91 -2.83 -4.78
CA PHE A 139 -18.70 -2.81 -3.99
C PHE A 139 -18.76 -4.02 -3.06
N TYR A 140 -17.88 -5.02 -3.24
CA TYR A 140 -18.02 -6.35 -2.62
C TYR A 140 -16.82 -6.77 -1.80
N ASP A 141 -17.09 -7.68 -0.88
CA ASP A 141 -16.11 -8.45 -0.15
C ASP A 141 -15.27 -9.33 -1.11
N PRO A 142 -13.93 -9.18 -1.13
CA PRO A 142 -13.02 -10.02 -1.90
C PRO A 142 -12.96 -11.45 -1.32
N ALA A 143 -13.92 -12.29 -1.70
CA ALA A 143 -14.05 -13.64 -1.19
C ALA A 143 -13.35 -14.69 -2.07
N PHE A 144 -12.38 -15.40 -1.50
CA PHE A 144 -11.83 -16.65 -1.99
C PHE A 144 -12.77 -17.82 -1.71
N THR A 145 -12.68 -18.87 -2.52
CA THR A 145 -13.38 -20.14 -2.27
C THR A 145 -12.35 -21.26 -2.15
N PRO A 146 -12.29 -21.98 -1.01
CA PRO A 146 -11.38 -23.11 -0.85
C PRO A 146 -11.58 -24.20 -1.92
N LYS A 147 -10.55 -25.03 -2.12
CA LYS A 147 -10.60 -26.18 -3.03
C LYS A 147 -11.87 -27.01 -2.82
N GLY A 148 -12.62 -27.22 -3.90
CA GLY A 148 -13.86 -28.01 -3.90
C GLY A 148 -15.09 -27.30 -3.33
N GLY A 149 -14.94 -26.07 -2.81
CA GLY A 149 -16.07 -25.23 -2.41
C GLY A 149 -16.84 -24.69 -3.62
N GLU A 150 -18.14 -24.46 -3.43
CA GLU A 150 -18.96 -23.70 -4.37
C GLU A 150 -18.64 -22.21 -4.21
N VAL A 151 -18.45 -21.52 -5.33
CA VAL A 151 -18.17 -20.09 -5.29
C VAL A 151 -19.47 -19.36 -5.00
N PRO A 152 -19.50 -18.44 -4.02
CA PRO A 152 -20.69 -17.65 -3.73
C PRO A 152 -21.16 -16.91 -4.98
N ILE A 153 -22.38 -17.21 -5.43
CA ILE A 153 -23.01 -16.51 -6.58
C ILE A 153 -23.19 -15.00 -6.27
N TYR A 154 -23.27 -14.65 -4.98
CA TYR A 154 -23.39 -13.29 -4.47
C TYR A 154 -22.46 -13.12 -3.27
N PRO A 155 -21.24 -12.57 -3.44
CA PRO A 155 -20.47 -12.15 -2.28
C PRO A 155 -21.26 -11.04 -1.54
N PRO A 156 -21.07 -10.91 -0.22
CA PRO A 156 -21.71 -9.85 0.53
C PRO A 156 -21.34 -8.46 -0.02
N THR A 157 -22.34 -7.64 -0.33
CA THR A 157 -22.12 -6.22 -0.66
C THR A 157 -21.56 -5.50 0.56
N LEU A 158 -20.50 -4.73 0.36
CA LEU A 158 -19.94 -3.84 1.35
C LEU A 158 -20.71 -2.52 1.35
N THR A 159 -21.28 -2.19 2.51
CA THR A 159 -21.93 -0.89 2.74
C THR A 159 -20.97 0.13 3.35
N GLU A 160 -19.77 -0.31 3.73
CA GLU A 160 -18.68 0.52 4.24
C GLU A 160 -17.35 -0.18 3.93
N ALA A 161 -16.25 0.57 3.92
CA ALA A 161 -14.94 0.06 3.52
C ALA A 161 -13.80 0.58 4.42
N PRO A 162 -12.85 -0.27 4.83
CA PRO A 162 -11.62 0.21 5.45
C PRO A 162 -10.67 0.76 4.38
N LEU A 163 -9.74 1.62 4.76
CA LEU A 163 -8.75 2.17 3.84
C LEU A 163 -7.41 2.46 4.53
N ASN A 164 -6.40 2.80 3.73
CA ASN A 164 -5.15 3.42 4.17
C ASN A 164 -4.63 4.34 3.04
N LEU A 165 -3.45 4.93 3.20
CA LEU A 165 -2.84 5.81 2.22
C LEU A 165 -1.39 5.38 1.99
N HIS A 166 -0.99 5.36 0.72
CA HIS A 166 0.38 5.11 0.31
C HIS A 166 0.92 6.27 -0.53
N THR A 167 2.14 6.70 -0.26
CA THR A 167 2.92 7.62 -1.09
C THR A 167 3.89 6.86 -1.99
N HIS A 168 3.41 6.47 -3.17
CA HIS A 168 4.13 5.60 -4.10
C HIS A 168 5.43 6.23 -4.59
N GLY A 169 6.54 5.58 -4.23
CA GLY A 169 7.92 5.93 -4.59
C GLY A 169 8.64 6.86 -3.61
N LEU A 170 8.01 7.24 -2.49
CA LEU A 170 8.68 8.07 -1.49
C LEU A 170 9.66 7.27 -0.62
N HIS A 171 10.81 7.89 -0.39
CA HIS A 171 11.86 7.45 0.52
C HIS A 171 11.53 7.94 1.94
N VAL A 172 10.52 7.34 2.57
CA VAL A 172 10.00 7.76 3.90
C VAL A 172 9.81 6.55 4.82
N SER A 173 9.70 6.80 6.14
CA SER A 173 9.49 5.72 7.09
C SER A 173 8.23 4.91 6.74
N PRO A 174 8.32 3.56 6.72
CA PRO A 174 7.19 2.69 6.50
C PRO A 174 6.38 2.39 7.79
N SER A 175 6.77 3.00 8.92
CA SER A 175 6.24 2.66 10.25
C SER A 175 5.25 3.72 10.76
N GLY A 176 4.66 3.47 11.94
CA GLY A 176 3.86 4.47 12.65
C GLY A 176 2.72 5.08 11.83
N ASN A 177 2.62 6.40 11.84
CA ASN A 177 1.73 7.20 11.00
C ASN A 177 2.47 7.88 9.83
N ALA A 178 3.59 7.32 9.36
CA ALA A 178 4.17 7.68 8.07
C ALA A 178 3.58 6.77 6.98
N ASP A 179 4.37 6.20 6.07
CA ASP A 179 3.85 5.45 4.92
C ASP A 179 3.52 3.98 5.24
N ASN A 180 2.88 3.74 6.39
CA ASN A 180 2.51 2.40 6.84
C ASN A 180 1.26 1.89 6.11
N VAL A 181 1.50 1.13 5.04
CA VAL A 181 0.46 0.49 4.22
C VAL A 181 -0.20 -0.73 4.87
N LEU A 182 0.26 -1.17 6.03
CA LEU A 182 -0.39 -2.25 6.78
C LEU A 182 -1.53 -1.74 7.66
N LEU A 183 -1.72 -0.42 7.77
CA LEU A 183 -2.83 0.17 8.51
C LEU A 183 -4.18 -0.18 7.89
N SER A 184 -5.20 -0.28 8.74
CA SER A 184 -6.60 -0.49 8.34
C SER A 184 -7.50 0.48 9.09
N ILE A 185 -7.78 1.63 8.49
CA ILE A 185 -8.61 2.71 9.06
C ILE A 185 -10.10 2.37 8.81
N PRO A 186 -10.91 2.12 9.85
CA PRO A 186 -12.33 1.83 9.69
C PRO A 186 -13.13 3.01 9.13
N ALA A 187 -14.30 2.74 8.56
CA ALA A 187 -15.20 3.78 8.09
C ALA A 187 -15.70 4.66 9.25
N GLY A 188 -15.77 5.97 9.03
CA GLY A 188 -16.09 6.96 10.06
C GLY A 188 -14.93 7.33 10.97
N MET A 189 -13.75 6.76 10.76
CA MET A 189 -12.50 7.08 11.46
C MET A 189 -11.46 7.73 10.53
N GLY A 190 -10.50 8.43 11.08
CA GLY A 190 -9.42 9.09 10.36
C GLY A 190 -8.08 8.96 11.08
N ASN A 191 -7.01 9.12 10.30
CA ASN A 191 -5.62 9.09 10.76
C ASN A 191 -4.88 10.36 10.29
N THR A 192 -3.88 10.81 11.04
CA THR A 192 -3.00 11.90 10.59
C THR A 192 -1.68 11.33 10.15
N TYR A 193 -1.45 11.33 8.84
CA TYR A 193 -0.19 10.91 8.24
C TYR A 193 0.83 12.06 8.27
N THR A 194 2.06 11.78 8.69
CA THR A 194 3.16 12.74 8.64
C THR A 194 4.34 12.15 7.87
N TYR A 195 4.69 12.80 6.77
CA TYR A 195 5.82 12.42 5.93
C TYR A 195 6.91 13.49 6.04
N ASP A 196 8.02 13.12 6.65
CA ASP A 196 9.24 13.92 6.66
C ASP A 196 10.04 13.60 5.39
N VAL A 197 9.88 14.41 4.34
CA VAL A 197 10.55 14.17 3.06
C VAL A 197 12.04 14.43 3.20
N PRO A 198 12.92 13.45 2.92
CA PRO A 198 14.35 13.64 3.10
C PRO A 198 14.91 14.77 2.23
N LYS A 199 15.99 15.41 2.70
CA LYS A 199 16.68 16.47 1.94
C LYS A 199 17.34 15.94 0.66
N ASN A 200 17.69 14.66 0.67
CA ASN A 200 18.26 13.90 -0.45
C ASN A 200 17.17 13.18 -1.27
N MET A 201 15.88 13.48 -1.07
CA MET A 201 14.84 12.95 -1.93
C MET A 201 15.01 13.51 -3.35
N PRO A 202 15.00 12.66 -4.41
CA PRO A 202 15.03 13.14 -5.78
C PRO A 202 13.85 14.06 -6.11
N ASN A 203 14.09 15.00 -7.02
CA ASN A 203 13.00 15.78 -7.59
C ASN A 203 12.31 14.94 -8.66
N GLY A 204 10.99 14.89 -8.69
CA GLY A 204 10.28 14.14 -9.71
C GLY A 204 8.79 13.96 -9.46
N LEU A 205 8.17 13.18 -10.34
CA LEU A 205 6.76 12.82 -10.27
C LEU A 205 6.56 11.47 -9.59
N TYR A 206 5.79 11.52 -8.51
CA TYR A 206 5.30 10.43 -7.68
C TYR A 206 3.77 10.47 -7.70
N TRP A 207 3.14 9.62 -6.89
CA TRP A 207 1.68 9.63 -6.75
C TRP A 207 1.25 9.02 -5.42
N TYR A 208 -0.02 9.17 -5.07
CA TYR A 208 -0.60 8.61 -3.86
C TYR A 208 -1.92 7.92 -4.18
N HIS A 209 -2.19 6.82 -3.49
CA HIS A 209 -3.42 6.05 -3.65
C HIS A 209 -3.75 5.26 -2.38
N SER A 210 -4.97 4.69 -2.33
CA SER A 210 -5.29 3.71 -1.30
C SER A 210 -4.52 2.41 -1.54
N HIS A 211 -3.99 1.78 -0.49
CA HIS A 211 -3.18 0.56 -0.52
C HIS A 211 -3.72 -0.47 0.48
N ARG A 212 -5.05 -0.49 0.67
CA ARG A 212 -5.67 -1.40 1.63
C ARG A 212 -5.79 -2.76 0.98
N HIS A 213 -4.89 -3.67 1.34
CA HIS A 213 -4.87 -5.06 0.86
C HIS A 213 -6.26 -5.69 0.84
N THR A 214 -6.58 -6.38 -0.25
CA THR A 214 -7.89 -6.94 -0.64
C THR A 214 -8.88 -5.93 -1.25
N MET A 215 -8.64 -4.62 -1.10
CA MET A 215 -9.52 -3.55 -1.59
C MET A 215 -8.81 -2.52 -2.48
N THR A 216 -7.48 -2.61 -2.65
CA THR A 216 -6.64 -1.62 -3.33
C THR A 216 -7.14 -1.37 -4.77
N THR A 217 -7.48 -2.43 -5.49
CA THR A 217 -7.97 -2.38 -6.88
C THR A 217 -9.24 -1.56 -7.02
N GLN A 218 -10.27 -1.91 -6.24
CA GLN A 218 -11.57 -1.27 -6.33
C GLN A 218 -11.48 0.19 -5.90
N GLN A 219 -10.73 0.47 -4.83
CA GLN A 219 -10.58 1.82 -4.31
C GLN A 219 -9.84 2.74 -5.30
N THR A 220 -8.78 2.24 -5.93
CA THR A 220 -8.01 2.98 -6.94
C THR A 220 -8.82 3.18 -8.22
N TYR A 221 -9.45 2.13 -8.75
CA TYR A 221 -10.28 2.21 -9.96
C TYR A 221 -11.43 3.21 -9.83
N LEU A 222 -12.11 3.20 -8.68
CA LEU A 222 -13.24 4.09 -8.45
C LEU A 222 -12.81 5.55 -8.21
N GLY A 223 -11.52 5.85 -8.05
CA GLY A 223 -10.98 7.20 -8.13
C GLY A 223 -10.10 7.68 -6.96
N LEU A 224 -9.77 6.83 -5.97
CA LEU A 224 -8.92 7.21 -4.83
C LEU A 224 -7.42 7.23 -5.19
N ALA A 225 -7.03 8.06 -6.15
CA ALA A 225 -5.65 8.29 -6.56
C ALA A 225 -5.39 9.73 -7.02
N GLY A 226 -4.18 10.23 -6.76
CA GLY A 226 -3.72 11.56 -7.17
C GLY A 226 -2.21 11.64 -7.36
N LEU A 227 -1.73 12.68 -8.03
CA LEU A 227 -0.30 12.89 -8.27
C LEU A 227 0.40 13.48 -7.04
N LEU A 228 1.69 13.19 -6.89
CA LEU A 228 2.54 13.73 -5.83
C LEU A 228 3.83 14.26 -6.47
N GLU A 229 4.16 15.51 -6.25
CA GLU A 229 5.42 16.11 -6.69
C GLU A 229 6.36 16.26 -5.50
N ILE A 230 7.55 15.68 -5.62
CA ILE A 230 8.68 16.13 -4.81
C ILE A 230 9.49 17.11 -5.67
N GLY A 231 9.51 18.37 -5.25
CA GLY A 231 10.24 19.40 -5.98
C GLY A 231 9.65 19.66 -7.36
N ARG A 232 10.47 19.53 -8.42
CA ARG A 232 10.03 19.68 -9.81
C ARG A 232 9.87 18.31 -10.50
N PRO A 233 8.73 18.05 -11.18
CA PRO A 233 8.47 16.75 -11.81
C PRO A 233 9.39 16.42 -13.00
N ASP A 234 10.11 17.40 -13.55
CA ASP A 234 11.14 17.17 -14.56
C ASP A 234 12.45 16.61 -14.02
N GLY A 235 12.66 16.51 -12.70
CA GLY A 235 13.96 16.17 -12.12
C GLY A 235 14.75 17.36 -11.59
N ASN A 236 14.18 18.57 -11.67
CA ASN A 236 14.89 19.84 -11.46
C ASN A 236 16.14 19.95 -12.35
N LEU A 237 15.97 19.62 -13.64
CA LEU A 237 17.06 19.58 -14.60
C LEU A 237 17.58 21.01 -14.85
N PRO A 238 18.91 21.25 -14.76
CA PRO A 238 19.48 22.57 -15.08
C PRO A 238 19.10 23.05 -16.48
N LEU A 239 19.18 22.17 -17.48
CA LEU A 239 18.85 22.51 -18.87
C LEU A 239 17.39 22.95 -19.05
N VAL A 240 16.46 22.33 -18.31
CA VAL A 240 15.03 22.68 -18.32
C VAL A 240 14.82 24.05 -17.69
N THR A 241 15.47 24.29 -16.55
CA THR A 241 15.35 25.55 -15.79
C THR A 241 15.98 26.72 -16.54
N GLU A 242 17.21 26.58 -17.03
CA GLU A 242 17.96 27.62 -17.75
C GLU A 242 17.25 28.07 -19.03
N ASN A 243 16.61 27.13 -19.74
CA ASN A 243 15.89 27.41 -20.98
C ASN A 243 14.39 27.69 -20.78
N ASN A 244 13.90 27.72 -19.53
CA ASN A 244 12.48 27.89 -19.21
C ASN A 244 11.58 26.92 -19.99
N ILE A 245 12.00 25.65 -20.11
CA ILE A 245 11.24 24.62 -20.82
C ILE A 245 9.95 24.34 -20.02
N PRO A 246 8.75 24.43 -20.63
CA PRO A 246 7.50 24.11 -19.95
C PRO A 246 7.47 22.65 -19.50
N VAL A 247 6.87 22.40 -18.34
CA VAL A 247 6.67 21.06 -17.78
C VAL A 247 5.17 20.81 -17.63
N ARG A 248 4.71 19.60 -17.95
CA ARG A 248 3.31 19.17 -17.90
C ARG A 248 3.16 17.90 -17.07
N ASP A 249 2.24 17.90 -16.12
CA ASP A 249 1.90 16.70 -15.36
C ASP A 249 0.71 15.98 -16.00
N MET A 250 0.85 14.67 -16.20
CA MET A 250 -0.12 13.87 -16.94
C MET A 250 -0.38 12.53 -16.23
N ALA A 251 -1.52 12.43 -15.56
CA ALA A 251 -2.04 11.19 -15.02
C ALA A 251 -2.83 10.41 -16.09
N PHE A 252 -2.40 9.19 -16.41
CA PHE A 252 -3.16 8.29 -17.25
C PHE A 252 -4.05 7.38 -16.42
N GLN A 253 -5.34 7.34 -16.78
CA GLN A 253 -6.38 6.50 -16.17
C GLN A 253 -7.40 6.10 -17.24
N TYR A 254 -8.35 5.24 -16.87
CA TYR A 254 -9.51 4.93 -17.70
C TYR A 254 -10.79 4.90 -16.87
N ASN A 255 -11.93 5.06 -17.54
CA ASN A 255 -13.25 4.91 -16.93
C ASN A 255 -14.19 4.18 -17.89
N TYR A 256 -15.10 3.38 -17.35
CA TYR A 256 -16.09 2.64 -18.10
C TYR A 256 -17.50 3.16 -17.78
N VAL A 257 -18.15 3.80 -18.76
CA VAL A 257 -19.56 4.20 -18.68
C VAL A 257 -20.31 3.59 -19.85
N PHE A 258 -21.18 2.63 -19.57
CA PHE A 258 -22.05 2.01 -20.58
C PHE A 258 -23.16 2.97 -21.02
N ASP A 259 -23.55 2.96 -22.30
CA ASP A 259 -24.52 3.90 -22.92
C ASP A 259 -24.19 5.38 -22.66
N ARG A 260 -22.90 5.73 -22.76
CA ARG A 260 -22.34 7.06 -22.45
C ARG A 260 -23.06 8.25 -23.09
N LYS A 261 -23.54 8.11 -24.34
CA LYS A 261 -24.29 9.16 -25.07
C LYS A 261 -25.79 9.17 -24.76
N GLY A 262 -26.30 8.05 -24.26
CA GLY A 262 -27.71 7.85 -23.97
C GLY A 262 -28.04 8.27 -22.54
N LYS A 263 -28.60 7.34 -21.77
CA LYS A 263 -29.01 7.56 -20.38
C LYS A 263 -28.01 7.00 -19.36
N GLY A 264 -26.89 6.43 -19.82
CA GLY A 264 -25.85 5.91 -18.94
C GLY A 264 -25.14 7.01 -18.16
N HIS A 265 -25.10 6.88 -16.84
CA HIS A 265 -24.47 7.86 -15.93
C HIS A 265 -23.92 7.20 -14.65
N GLN A 266 -23.50 5.93 -14.73
CA GLN A 266 -22.86 5.23 -13.62
C GLN A 266 -21.51 4.67 -14.08
N LEU A 267 -20.49 4.82 -13.24
CA LEU A 267 -19.21 4.16 -13.43
C LEU A 267 -19.43 2.64 -13.28
N ASN A 268 -19.09 1.90 -14.34
CA ASN A 268 -19.27 0.47 -14.38
C ASN A 268 -18.18 -0.22 -13.56
N ASN A 269 -18.51 -1.20 -12.73
CA ASN A 269 -17.50 -1.95 -11.99
C ASN A 269 -17.02 -3.14 -12.83
N TYR A 270 -15.77 -3.07 -13.31
CA TYR A 270 -15.17 -4.13 -14.11
C TYR A 270 -14.83 -5.37 -13.26
N SER A 271 -14.70 -5.23 -11.93
CA SER A 271 -14.43 -6.35 -11.01
C SER A 271 -15.68 -7.18 -10.67
N TRP A 272 -16.81 -6.92 -11.33
CA TRP A 272 -18.14 -7.40 -10.96
C TRP A 272 -18.34 -8.89 -10.70
N PRO A 273 -18.72 -9.31 -9.50
CA PRO A 273 -19.02 -10.71 -9.21
C PRO A 273 -20.46 -11.13 -9.56
N GLN A 274 -21.42 -10.22 -9.76
CA GLN A 274 -22.79 -10.65 -10.04
C GLN A 274 -22.96 -11.01 -11.52
N PHE A 275 -22.77 -12.30 -11.83
CA PHE A 275 -23.85 -13.20 -12.26
C PHE A 275 -23.41 -14.39 -13.12
N VAL A 276 -22.18 -14.53 -13.66
CA VAL A 276 -21.91 -15.77 -14.42
C VAL A 276 -21.65 -16.96 -13.52
N SER A 277 -22.52 -17.96 -13.68
CA SER A 277 -22.01 -19.27 -14.04
C SER A 277 -21.57 -19.24 -15.51
N THR A 278 -20.33 -18.82 -15.78
CA THR A 278 -19.64 -19.06 -17.09
C THR A 278 -19.22 -20.52 -17.11
N LEU A 279 -19.45 -21.26 -16.03
CA LEU A 279 -19.33 -22.69 -16.05
C LEU A 279 -20.52 -23.34 -16.75
N THR A 280 -21.71 -22.81 -16.51
CA THR A 280 -22.97 -23.45 -16.91
C THR A 280 -23.60 -22.68 -18.06
N PRO A 281 -23.80 -23.34 -19.21
CA PRO A 281 -24.57 -22.76 -20.30
C PRO A 281 -25.98 -22.35 -19.85
N PRO A 282 -26.56 -21.30 -20.46
CA PRO A 282 -27.95 -20.96 -20.22
C PRO A 282 -28.88 -22.15 -20.55
N GLN A 283 -29.91 -22.34 -19.74
CA GLN A 283 -30.90 -23.40 -19.87
C GLN A 283 -32.29 -22.83 -20.16
N GLY A 284 -33.11 -23.60 -20.87
CA GLY A 284 -34.52 -23.25 -21.11
C GLY A 284 -34.68 -21.86 -21.71
N ASN A 285 -35.45 -21.01 -21.02
CA ASN A 285 -35.78 -19.65 -21.43
C ASN A 285 -34.90 -18.58 -20.74
N GLN A 286 -33.83 -18.95 -20.04
CA GLN A 286 -33.02 -18.01 -19.23
C GLN A 286 -32.45 -16.82 -20.02
N LEU A 287 -32.08 -17.05 -21.29
CA LEU A 287 -31.64 -15.96 -22.17
C LEU A 287 -32.81 -15.05 -22.56
N ALA A 288 -34.00 -15.60 -22.79
CA ALA A 288 -35.16 -14.85 -23.26
C ALA A 288 -35.86 -14.07 -22.13
N ASP A 289 -35.86 -14.60 -20.90
CA ASP A 289 -36.42 -13.95 -19.72
C ASP A 289 -35.42 -13.06 -18.96
N GLY A 290 -34.16 -13.01 -19.44
CA GLY A 290 -33.10 -12.15 -18.90
C GLY A 290 -32.51 -12.61 -17.56
N THR A 291 -32.77 -13.86 -17.16
CA THR A 291 -32.21 -14.45 -15.94
C THR A 291 -30.80 -15.02 -16.14
N TYR A 292 -30.32 -15.10 -17.40
CA TYR A 292 -28.92 -15.38 -17.69
C TYR A 292 -28.10 -14.09 -17.69
N GLN A 293 -27.09 -13.98 -16.84
CA GLN A 293 -26.34 -12.74 -16.62
C GLN A 293 -24.85 -13.09 -16.44
N PRO A 294 -23.89 -12.54 -17.19
CA PRO A 294 -22.46 -12.73 -16.95
C PRO A 294 -21.88 -11.64 -16.07
N SER A 295 -20.66 -11.88 -15.59
CA SER A 295 -19.84 -11.14 -14.64
C SER A 295 -19.48 -9.74 -15.15
N LEU A 296 -19.82 -9.40 -16.38
CA LEU A 296 -19.52 -8.10 -16.97
C LEU A 296 -20.79 -7.32 -17.36
N ALA A 297 -22.00 -7.89 -17.23
CA ALA A 297 -23.23 -7.24 -17.69
C ALA A 297 -23.68 -6.05 -16.80
N PRO A 298 -24.02 -4.88 -17.39
CA PRO A 298 -24.39 -3.67 -16.66
C PRO A 298 -25.60 -3.84 -15.72
N VAL A 299 -25.42 -3.68 -14.40
CA VAL A 299 -26.54 -3.62 -13.42
C VAL A 299 -27.46 -2.43 -13.64
N ASN A 300 -26.99 -1.40 -14.33
CA ASN A 300 -27.75 -0.22 -14.72
C ASN A 300 -28.32 -0.35 -16.14
N ILE A 301 -28.35 -1.56 -16.73
CA ILE A 301 -28.87 -1.74 -18.09
C ILE A 301 -30.30 -1.23 -18.23
N ALA A 302 -31.14 -1.38 -17.20
CA ALA A 302 -32.51 -0.87 -17.19
C ALA A 302 -32.57 0.67 -17.22
N ASP A 303 -31.55 1.34 -16.68
CA ASP A 303 -31.45 2.80 -16.63
C ASP A 303 -30.93 3.40 -17.95
N THR A 304 -30.39 2.56 -18.84
CA THR A 304 -29.85 2.99 -20.14
C THR A 304 -30.97 3.26 -21.16
N SER A 305 -30.60 3.71 -22.35
CA SER A 305 -31.53 3.93 -23.46
C SER A 305 -32.18 2.62 -23.89
N MET A 306 -33.51 2.64 -24.12
CA MET A 306 -34.21 1.47 -24.63
C MET A 306 -33.62 1.07 -25.99
N GLY A 307 -33.24 -0.20 -26.13
CA GLY A 307 -32.51 -0.72 -27.29
C GLY A 307 -30.98 -0.64 -27.21
N ALA A 308 -30.40 -0.03 -26.16
CA ALA A 308 -28.96 -0.08 -25.92
C ALA A 308 -28.49 -1.54 -25.82
N GLN A 309 -27.37 -1.86 -26.46
CA GLN A 309 -26.84 -3.22 -26.55
C GLN A 309 -25.51 -3.32 -25.80
N TYR A 310 -25.39 -4.34 -24.95
CA TYR A 310 -24.15 -4.63 -24.22
C TYR A 310 -23.55 -5.94 -24.72
N LEU A 311 -22.34 -5.88 -25.27
CA LEU A 311 -21.57 -7.03 -25.74
C LEU A 311 -20.52 -7.40 -24.68
N THR A 312 -20.43 -8.68 -24.36
CA THR A 312 -19.39 -9.20 -23.47
C THR A 312 -18.97 -10.61 -23.89
N PRO A 313 -17.70 -11.01 -23.64
CA PRO A 313 -17.29 -12.40 -23.74
C PRO A 313 -18.20 -13.34 -22.95
N TRP A 314 -18.36 -14.55 -23.47
CA TRP A 314 -19.05 -15.65 -22.85
C TRP A 314 -18.19 -16.91 -22.93
N TRP A 315 -18.26 -17.78 -21.92
CA TRP A 315 -17.56 -19.06 -21.94
C TRP A 315 -18.39 -20.11 -21.20
N ALA A 316 -18.13 -21.39 -21.48
CA ALA A 316 -18.69 -22.54 -20.77
C ALA A 316 -17.53 -23.37 -20.17
N GLY A 317 -17.63 -23.76 -18.89
CA GLY A 317 -16.62 -24.54 -18.16
C GLY A 317 -15.67 -23.71 -17.29
N PRO A 318 -14.79 -24.37 -16.50
CA PRO A 318 -13.88 -23.74 -15.54
C PRO A 318 -12.89 -22.78 -16.22
N LEU A 319 -12.07 -22.05 -15.46
CA LEU A 319 -10.98 -21.36 -16.13
C LEU A 319 -10.10 -22.34 -16.87
N SER A 320 -9.92 -22.02 -18.14
CA SER A 320 -8.70 -22.40 -18.81
C SER A 320 -7.59 -21.47 -18.31
N PRO A 321 -6.36 -21.99 -18.17
CA PRO A 321 -5.17 -21.15 -18.12
C PRO A 321 -5.06 -20.19 -19.33
N HIS A 322 -5.75 -20.48 -20.44
CA HIS A 322 -6.05 -19.52 -21.51
C HIS A 322 -7.26 -18.64 -21.16
N ASN A 323 -7.28 -17.97 -20.01
CA ASN A 323 -8.48 -17.28 -19.53
C ASN A 323 -8.96 -16.18 -20.49
N ASN A 324 -9.88 -16.55 -21.39
CA ASN A 324 -10.40 -15.63 -22.40
C ASN A 324 -11.61 -14.83 -21.90
N ARG A 325 -12.07 -15.02 -20.65
CA ARG A 325 -13.32 -14.40 -20.15
C ARG A 325 -13.19 -12.87 -20.02
N GLY A 326 -12.01 -12.39 -19.62
CA GLY A 326 -11.71 -10.97 -19.44
C GLY A 326 -11.04 -10.29 -20.63
N GLN A 327 -10.68 -11.04 -21.69
CA GLN A 327 -9.77 -10.55 -22.73
C GLN A 327 -10.23 -9.28 -23.42
N THR A 328 -11.53 -9.10 -23.67
CA THR A 328 -12.05 -7.92 -24.37
C THR A 328 -12.70 -6.91 -23.42
N GLN A 329 -12.48 -7.02 -22.12
CA GLN A 329 -13.15 -6.20 -21.11
C GLN A 329 -12.87 -4.70 -21.25
N PHE A 330 -11.66 -4.33 -21.68
CA PHE A 330 -11.25 -2.94 -21.88
C PHE A 330 -11.34 -2.47 -23.33
N ILE A 331 -11.72 -3.37 -24.24
CA ILE A 331 -11.99 -3.01 -25.62
C ILE A 331 -13.37 -2.35 -25.66
N PRO A 332 -13.51 -1.16 -26.27
CA PRO A 332 -14.81 -0.56 -26.49
C PRO A 332 -15.71 -1.45 -27.35
N GLN A 333 -16.98 -1.54 -27.01
CA GLN A 333 -17.92 -2.46 -27.67
C GLN A 333 -18.05 -2.21 -29.17
N ASN A 334 -17.92 -0.97 -29.62
CA ASN A 334 -17.97 -0.60 -31.03
C ASN A 334 -16.73 -1.06 -31.82
N LEU A 335 -15.65 -1.49 -31.15
CA LEU A 335 -14.47 -2.07 -31.80
C LEU A 335 -14.53 -3.62 -31.86
N MET A 336 -15.66 -4.19 -31.44
CA MET A 336 -15.96 -5.61 -31.54
C MET A 336 -17.08 -5.84 -32.55
N SER A 337 -17.06 -6.98 -33.23
CA SER A 337 -18.26 -7.50 -33.92
C SER A 337 -18.85 -8.68 -33.18
N PHE A 338 -20.14 -8.90 -33.38
CA PHE A 338 -20.90 -10.02 -32.85
C PHE A 338 -21.72 -10.70 -33.95
N ASP A 339 -21.63 -12.03 -34.03
CA ASP A 339 -22.39 -12.83 -34.99
C ASP A 339 -23.14 -13.98 -34.29
N SER A 340 -24.42 -14.12 -34.58
CA SER A 340 -25.28 -15.23 -34.18
C SER A 340 -26.33 -15.51 -35.26
N PRO A 341 -27.07 -16.63 -35.19
CA PRO A 341 -28.14 -16.92 -36.15
C PRO A 341 -29.27 -15.87 -36.19
N THR A 342 -29.48 -15.10 -35.11
CA THR A 342 -30.61 -14.17 -34.95
C THR A 342 -30.20 -12.71 -34.85
N VAL A 343 -28.97 -12.41 -34.43
CA VAL A 343 -28.44 -11.06 -34.22
C VAL A 343 -27.05 -10.95 -34.85
N LYS A 344 -26.84 -9.92 -35.67
CA LYS A 344 -25.53 -9.57 -36.26
C LYS A 344 -25.25 -8.11 -35.97
N ILE A 345 -24.13 -7.83 -35.31
CA ILE A 345 -23.66 -6.49 -34.99
C ILE A 345 -22.25 -6.36 -35.57
N PRO A 346 -22.04 -5.57 -36.63
CA PRO A 346 -20.70 -5.30 -37.12
C PRO A 346 -19.96 -4.37 -36.15
N GLU A 347 -18.63 -4.42 -36.18
CA GLU A 347 -17.83 -3.36 -35.56
C GLU A 347 -18.16 -2.01 -36.23
N ASN A 348 -18.11 -0.95 -35.44
CA ASN A 348 -18.35 0.42 -35.87
C ASN A 348 -17.16 1.31 -35.49
N ASP A 349 -16.11 1.20 -36.30
CA ASP A 349 -14.88 1.99 -36.16
C ASP A 349 -15.05 3.48 -36.51
N ARG A 350 -16.16 3.81 -37.17
CA ARG A 350 -16.59 5.18 -37.46
C ARG A 350 -17.30 5.84 -36.29
N LEU A 351 -17.65 5.08 -35.24
CA LEU A 351 -18.17 5.69 -34.01
C LEU A 351 -17.08 6.61 -33.43
N PRO A 352 -17.39 7.90 -33.20
CA PRO A 352 -16.44 8.82 -32.61
C PRO A 352 -15.90 8.30 -31.27
N GLU A 353 -14.59 8.49 -31.00
CA GLU A 353 -13.96 7.93 -29.78
C GLU A 353 -14.60 8.45 -28.49
N ASN A 354 -15.16 9.67 -28.51
CA ASN A 354 -15.87 10.27 -27.38
C ASN A 354 -17.23 9.61 -27.08
N GLU A 355 -17.75 8.78 -27.97
CA GLU A 355 -18.98 8.01 -27.77
C GLU A 355 -18.71 6.58 -27.29
N ARG A 356 -17.44 6.18 -27.16
CA ARG A 356 -17.04 4.85 -26.70
C ARG A 356 -17.31 4.68 -25.20
N ASP A 357 -17.67 3.47 -24.83
CA ASP A 357 -18.08 3.11 -23.47
C ASP A 357 -16.89 3.09 -22.50
N VAL A 358 -15.75 2.54 -22.94
CA VAL A 358 -14.46 2.65 -22.22
C VAL A 358 -13.66 3.83 -22.77
N GLN A 359 -13.16 4.69 -21.88
CA GLN A 359 -12.34 5.85 -22.24
C GLN A 359 -11.07 5.92 -21.41
N PHE A 360 -9.93 6.01 -22.08
CA PHE A 360 -8.66 6.38 -21.46
C PHE A 360 -8.50 7.89 -21.48
N THR A 361 -7.96 8.44 -20.39
CA THR A 361 -7.95 9.87 -20.09
C THR A 361 -6.58 10.35 -19.66
N VAL A 362 -6.31 11.63 -19.87
CA VAL A 362 -5.16 12.35 -19.31
C VAL A 362 -5.70 13.37 -18.33
N ASN A 363 -5.30 13.31 -17.06
CA ASN A 363 -5.81 14.14 -15.98
C ASN A 363 -7.34 14.11 -15.89
N GLY A 364 -7.95 12.93 -16.08
CA GLY A 364 -9.41 12.76 -16.07
C GLY A 364 -10.12 13.38 -17.26
N GLN A 365 -9.39 13.99 -18.20
CA GLN A 365 -9.92 14.60 -19.41
C GLN A 365 -9.85 13.64 -20.60
N PHE A 366 -10.91 13.63 -21.42
CA PHE A 366 -10.93 12.85 -22.65
C PHE A 366 -10.34 13.64 -23.82
N GLN A 367 -9.23 13.15 -24.39
CA GLN A 367 -8.57 13.73 -25.56
C GLN A 367 -8.39 15.25 -25.52
N PRO A 368 -7.84 15.81 -24.43
CA PRO A 368 -7.71 17.26 -24.31
C PRO A 368 -6.84 17.85 -25.43
N GLU A 369 -7.07 19.12 -25.74
CA GLU A 369 -6.25 19.90 -26.66
C GLU A 369 -5.18 20.69 -25.89
N LEU A 370 -3.91 20.48 -26.23
CA LEU A 370 -2.78 21.22 -25.68
C LEU A 370 -2.21 22.18 -26.75
N LYS A 371 -2.20 23.48 -26.49
CA LYS A 371 -1.63 24.47 -27.41
C LYS A 371 -0.12 24.59 -27.19
N ILE A 372 0.68 24.26 -28.20
CA ILE A 372 2.14 24.34 -28.16
C ILE A 372 2.66 25.10 -29.37
N LYS A 373 3.61 26.01 -29.17
CA LYS A 373 4.22 26.77 -30.27
C LYS A 373 5.02 25.83 -31.19
N PRO A 374 4.95 25.99 -32.53
CA PRO A 374 5.73 25.17 -33.45
C PRO A 374 7.23 25.17 -33.13
N GLY A 375 7.83 23.99 -33.02
CA GLY A 375 9.23 23.80 -32.64
C GLY A 375 9.54 23.89 -31.13
N GLN A 376 8.56 24.19 -30.27
CA GLN A 376 8.79 24.23 -28.82
C GLN A 376 9.06 22.84 -28.27
N THR A 377 10.09 22.72 -27.45
CA THR A 377 10.29 21.55 -26.59
C THR A 377 9.61 21.78 -25.23
N GLU A 378 8.92 20.77 -24.72
CA GLU A 378 8.36 20.69 -23.37
C GLU A 378 8.84 19.38 -22.69
N ILE A 379 8.75 19.30 -21.36
CA ILE A 379 8.84 18.05 -20.61
C ILE A 379 7.43 17.60 -20.24
N TRP A 380 7.06 16.38 -20.59
CA TRP A 380 5.82 15.77 -20.12
C TRP A 380 6.17 14.71 -19.07
N ALA A 381 5.73 14.94 -17.84
CA ALA A 381 5.83 13.99 -16.74
C ALA A 381 4.54 13.16 -16.72
N VAL A 382 4.62 11.93 -17.21
CA VAL A 382 3.50 11.00 -17.34
C VAL A 382 3.52 9.98 -16.21
N ALA A 383 2.36 9.68 -15.65
CA ALA A 383 2.18 8.66 -14.61
C ALA A 383 1.01 7.75 -14.96
N ASN A 384 1.22 6.44 -15.02
CA ASN A 384 0.12 5.50 -15.12
C ASN A 384 -0.40 5.16 -13.73
N ILE A 385 -1.45 5.87 -13.31
CA ILE A 385 -2.09 5.70 -12.00
C ILE A 385 -3.35 4.82 -12.10
N SER A 386 -3.43 4.00 -13.17
CA SER A 386 -4.47 2.99 -13.30
C SER A 386 -4.15 1.76 -12.45
N ASP A 387 -5.19 1.01 -12.12
CA ASP A 387 -5.12 -0.17 -11.27
C ASP A 387 -4.53 -1.41 -11.96
N ILE A 388 -4.82 -1.61 -13.26
CA ILE A 388 -4.37 -2.80 -14.01
C ILE A 388 -3.96 -2.52 -15.46
N GLY A 389 -4.21 -1.31 -15.97
CA GLY A 389 -4.12 -1.00 -17.39
C GLY A 389 -2.69 -0.83 -17.88
N TYR A 390 -2.23 -1.67 -18.81
CA TYR A 390 -0.95 -1.44 -19.49
C TYR A 390 -1.11 -0.40 -20.59
N MET A 391 -0.28 0.63 -20.55
CA MET A 391 -0.38 1.75 -21.48
C MET A 391 0.87 1.84 -22.33
N THR A 392 0.76 1.43 -23.60
CA THR A 392 1.86 1.59 -24.56
C THR A 392 1.56 2.80 -25.42
N VAL A 393 2.43 3.81 -25.39
CA VAL A 393 2.20 5.09 -26.07
C VAL A 393 3.16 5.32 -27.22
N ARG A 394 2.73 6.12 -28.20
CA ARG A 394 3.50 6.59 -29.35
C ARG A 394 3.20 8.05 -29.65
N LEU A 395 4.20 8.78 -30.11
CA LEU A 395 4.05 10.11 -30.68
C LEU A 395 3.86 10.03 -32.20
N THR A 396 2.93 10.80 -32.75
CA THR A 396 2.65 10.84 -34.20
C THR A 396 2.49 12.28 -34.68
N GLU A 397 3.33 12.68 -35.64
CA GLU A 397 3.23 13.98 -36.34
C GLU A 397 2.19 13.88 -37.46
N THR A 398 1.11 14.67 -37.42
CA THR A 398 0.00 14.48 -38.37
C THR A 398 0.34 14.96 -39.79
N ALA A 399 1.26 15.90 -39.95
CA ALA A 399 1.64 16.42 -41.26
C ALA A 399 2.51 15.43 -42.07
N THR A 400 3.32 14.62 -41.37
CA THR A 400 4.32 13.75 -41.99
C THR A 400 3.99 12.26 -41.83
N GLY A 401 3.22 11.90 -40.81
CA GLY A 401 3.04 10.52 -40.36
C GLY A 401 4.26 9.96 -39.62
N ASN A 402 5.27 10.78 -39.33
CA ASN A 402 6.47 10.34 -38.62
C ASN A 402 6.15 10.04 -37.15
N HIS A 403 6.92 9.12 -36.58
CA HIS A 403 6.90 8.79 -35.16
C HIS A 403 8.20 9.22 -34.49
N PRO A 404 8.22 10.35 -33.77
CA PRO A 404 9.39 10.77 -33.02
C PRO A 404 9.83 9.70 -32.02
N LYS A 405 11.15 9.55 -31.87
CA LYS A 405 11.69 8.67 -30.84
C LYS A 405 11.65 9.37 -29.48
N PHE A 406 11.27 8.64 -28.43
CA PHE A 406 11.26 9.16 -27.07
C PHE A 406 12.68 9.51 -26.60
N ALA A 407 12.77 10.62 -25.89
CA ALA A 407 13.92 11.04 -25.09
C ALA A 407 13.48 11.08 -23.63
N ILE A 408 13.94 10.11 -22.84
CA ILE A 408 13.57 9.93 -21.44
C ILE A 408 14.62 10.63 -20.58
N VAL A 409 14.16 11.49 -19.68
CA VAL A 409 15.04 12.26 -18.77
C VAL A 409 14.88 11.87 -17.30
N GLY A 410 13.86 11.08 -16.97
CA GLY A 410 13.68 10.49 -15.65
C GLY A 410 12.61 9.41 -15.68
N GLN A 411 12.63 8.54 -14.67
CA GLN A 411 11.65 7.49 -14.46
C GLN A 411 11.38 7.35 -12.96
N ASP A 412 10.14 7.07 -12.59
CA ASP A 412 9.71 6.74 -11.22
C ASP A 412 10.11 7.80 -10.17
N GLY A 413 10.04 9.07 -10.57
CA GLY A 413 10.39 10.22 -9.73
C GLY A 413 11.89 10.48 -9.62
N ASN A 414 12.74 9.68 -10.28
CA ASN A 414 14.18 9.82 -10.26
C ASN A 414 14.69 10.32 -11.63
N PRO A 415 15.43 11.45 -11.71
CA PRO A 415 16.04 11.87 -12.96
C PRO A 415 17.15 10.90 -13.38
N TYR A 416 17.27 10.69 -14.68
CA TYR A 416 18.41 9.95 -15.21
C TYR A 416 19.68 10.79 -15.15
N THR A 417 20.82 10.12 -15.07
CA THR A 417 22.13 10.77 -15.22
C THR A 417 22.37 11.25 -16.66
N GLN A 418 21.81 10.52 -17.63
CA GLN A 418 21.88 10.83 -19.05
C GLN A 418 20.54 10.60 -19.73
N VAL A 419 20.27 11.31 -20.82
CA VAL A 419 19.09 11.05 -21.67
C VAL A 419 19.12 9.61 -22.19
N GLN A 420 18.02 8.89 -22.01
CA GLN A 420 17.86 7.51 -22.46
C GLN A 420 16.73 7.36 -23.49
N ARG A 421 16.63 6.15 -24.05
CA ARG A 421 15.53 5.70 -24.89
C ARG A 421 14.82 4.51 -24.24
N PRO A 422 13.60 4.16 -24.68
CA PRO A 422 12.99 2.89 -24.33
C PRO A 422 13.97 1.73 -24.55
N VAL A 423 14.04 0.81 -23.57
CA VAL A 423 15.00 -0.31 -23.55
C VAL A 423 14.77 -1.28 -24.71
N TYR A 424 13.51 -1.45 -25.11
CA TYR A 424 13.11 -2.31 -26.22
C TYR A 424 12.66 -1.51 -27.43
N GLY A 425 12.70 -2.14 -28.60
CA GLY A 425 12.21 -1.56 -29.85
C GLY A 425 13.15 -0.50 -30.46
N ASP A 426 12.61 0.31 -31.36
CA ASP A 426 13.37 1.34 -32.09
C ASP A 426 13.38 2.72 -31.40
N GLY A 427 12.72 2.81 -30.24
CA GLY A 427 12.53 4.01 -29.44
C GLY A 427 11.30 4.85 -29.77
N THR A 428 10.44 4.41 -30.70
CA THR A 428 9.21 5.15 -31.08
C THR A 428 7.98 4.80 -30.23
N THR A 429 8.05 3.74 -29.42
CA THR A 429 7.02 3.34 -28.46
C THR A 429 7.58 3.31 -27.05
N LEU A 430 6.76 3.68 -26.08
CA LEU A 430 7.08 3.63 -24.66
C LEU A 430 5.99 2.85 -23.93
N SER A 431 6.38 1.78 -23.23
CA SER A 431 5.47 1.05 -22.35
C SER A 431 5.49 1.71 -20.97
N VAL A 432 4.32 2.06 -20.46
CA VAL A 432 4.09 2.63 -19.13
C VAL A 432 3.18 1.66 -18.37
N PRO A 433 3.73 0.63 -17.70
CA PRO A 433 2.95 -0.27 -16.86
C PRO A 433 2.25 0.46 -15.71
N PRO A 434 1.20 -0.13 -15.10
CA PRO A 434 0.61 0.38 -13.86
C PRO A 434 1.69 0.71 -12.80
N GLY A 435 1.59 1.89 -12.19
CA GLY A 435 2.52 2.39 -11.19
C GLY A 435 3.77 3.09 -11.72
N SER A 436 4.12 2.94 -13.00
CA SER A 436 5.31 3.59 -13.58
C SER A 436 5.08 5.06 -13.94
N ARG A 437 6.14 5.86 -13.80
CA ARG A 437 6.18 7.28 -14.19
C ARG A 437 7.37 7.57 -15.08
N TYR A 438 7.22 8.50 -16.02
CA TYR A 438 8.31 8.93 -16.90
C TYR A 438 8.30 10.45 -17.07
N ALA A 439 9.46 11.08 -17.03
CA ALA A 439 9.66 12.42 -17.57
C ALA A 439 10.26 12.29 -18.97
N ILE A 440 9.55 12.79 -19.99
CA ILE A 440 9.95 12.72 -21.40
C ILE A 440 10.07 14.10 -22.03
N ALA A 441 11.13 14.32 -22.80
CA ALA A 441 11.26 15.52 -23.61
C ALA A 441 10.50 15.35 -24.93
N VAL A 442 9.58 16.27 -25.21
CA VAL A 442 8.68 16.24 -26.37
C VAL A 442 8.83 17.54 -27.15
N THR A 443 9.05 17.44 -28.46
CA THR A 443 9.21 18.63 -29.33
C THR A 443 8.05 18.71 -30.32
N MET A 444 7.35 19.84 -30.31
CA MET A 444 6.27 20.13 -31.24
C MET A 444 6.81 20.24 -32.68
N PRO A 445 6.20 19.55 -33.67
CA PRO A 445 6.60 19.69 -35.07
C PRO A 445 6.39 21.13 -35.56
N LYS A 446 7.10 21.49 -36.64
CA LYS A 446 6.96 22.82 -37.27
C LYS A 446 5.63 22.99 -38.01
N GLU A 447 5.06 21.89 -38.47
CA GLU A 447 3.81 21.83 -39.23
C GLU A 447 2.94 20.68 -38.73
N GLY A 448 1.62 20.87 -38.71
CA GLY A 448 0.66 19.88 -38.24
C GLY A 448 0.56 19.79 -36.71
N ASP A 449 -0.19 18.79 -36.26
CA ASP A 449 -0.39 18.46 -34.86
C ASP A 449 0.62 17.40 -34.42
N LEU A 450 0.82 17.30 -33.11
CA LEU A 450 1.48 16.16 -32.48
C LEU A 450 0.45 15.40 -31.64
N VAL A 451 0.32 14.10 -31.87
CA VAL A 451 -0.63 13.24 -31.17
C VAL A 451 0.12 12.26 -30.30
N LEU A 452 -0.29 12.14 -29.03
CA LEU A 452 0.08 11.00 -28.19
C LEU A 452 -1.08 10.00 -28.24
N GLU A 453 -0.78 8.76 -28.62
CA GLU A 453 -1.77 7.72 -28.87
C GLU A 453 -1.33 6.37 -28.34
N PHE A 454 -2.29 5.49 -28.14
CA PHE A 454 -2.12 4.05 -28.08
C PHE A 454 -2.06 3.48 -29.49
N PRO A 455 -0.86 3.07 -29.98
CA PRO A 455 -0.70 2.59 -31.34
C PRO A 455 -1.19 1.14 -31.46
N PRO A 456 -1.56 0.66 -32.66
CA PRO A 456 -1.76 -0.78 -32.88
C PRO A 456 -0.50 -1.58 -32.53
N ASN A 457 -0.68 -2.71 -31.84
CA ASN A 457 0.39 -3.66 -31.57
C ASN A 457 0.69 -4.47 -32.85
N PRO A 458 1.91 -4.38 -33.41
CA PRO A 458 2.26 -5.12 -34.62
C PRO A 458 2.24 -6.65 -34.44
N GLU A 459 2.28 -7.13 -33.20
CA GLU A 459 2.25 -8.56 -32.85
C GLU A 459 0.84 -9.08 -32.51
N ALA A 460 -0.17 -8.19 -32.48
CA ALA A 460 -1.55 -8.59 -32.18
C ALA A 460 -2.09 -9.58 -33.22
N LYS A 461 -2.82 -10.59 -32.74
CA LYS A 461 -3.48 -11.62 -33.56
C LYS A 461 -4.99 -11.47 -33.48
N PRO A 462 -5.74 -11.89 -34.53
CA PRO A 462 -7.20 -11.79 -34.51
C PRO A 462 -7.76 -12.55 -33.31
N LEU A 463 -8.65 -11.90 -32.58
CA LEU A 463 -9.26 -12.48 -31.40
C LEU A 463 -10.69 -12.88 -31.73
N VAL A 464 -11.02 -14.16 -31.54
CA VAL A 464 -12.35 -14.73 -31.80
C VAL A 464 -12.78 -15.54 -30.59
N LEU A 465 -13.84 -15.09 -29.92
CA LEU A 465 -14.30 -15.65 -28.65
C LEU A 465 -15.81 -15.90 -28.69
N PRO A 466 -16.36 -16.85 -27.92
CA PRO A 466 -17.79 -16.87 -27.68
C PRO A 466 -18.19 -15.58 -26.94
N GLY A 467 -19.36 -15.06 -27.26
CA GLY A 467 -19.88 -13.81 -26.70
C GLY A 467 -21.36 -13.90 -26.43
N VAL A 468 -21.85 -12.91 -25.68
CA VAL A 468 -23.27 -12.68 -25.46
C VAL A 468 -23.59 -11.20 -25.68
N VAL A 469 -24.76 -10.93 -26.24
CA VAL A 469 -25.30 -9.59 -26.35
C VAL A 469 -26.60 -9.46 -25.58
N TYR A 470 -26.68 -8.44 -24.72
CA TYR A 470 -27.88 -8.01 -24.02
C TYR A 470 -28.52 -6.84 -24.75
N THR A 471 -29.85 -6.76 -24.79
CA THR A 471 -30.54 -5.61 -25.38
C THR A 471 -31.55 -5.05 -24.38
N ASN A 472 -31.36 -3.80 -23.98
CA ASN A 472 -32.25 -3.12 -23.03
C ASN A 472 -33.68 -3.06 -23.57
N ASN A 473 -34.63 -3.61 -22.81
CA ASN A 473 -36.07 -3.58 -23.09
C ASN A 473 -36.87 -2.77 -22.05
N GLY A 474 -36.20 -2.00 -21.19
CA GLY A 474 -36.79 -1.23 -20.10
C GLY A 474 -36.97 -2.00 -18.79
N THR A 475 -36.30 -3.14 -18.62
CA THR A 475 -36.36 -3.97 -17.39
C THR A 475 -34.97 -4.37 -16.94
N GLU A 476 -34.79 -4.74 -15.67
CA GLU A 476 -33.51 -5.27 -15.15
C GLU A 476 -33.16 -6.65 -15.74
N ASN A 477 -34.16 -7.44 -16.13
CA ASN A 477 -33.99 -8.76 -16.74
C ASN A 477 -34.08 -8.65 -18.27
N THR A 478 -33.05 -8.10 -18.89
CA THR A 478 -33.03 -7.89 -20.35
C THR A 478 -32.74 -9.18 -21.11
N PRO A 479 -33.36 -9.44 -22.27
CA PRO A 479 -33.08 -10.61 -23.08
C PRO A 479 -31.64 -10.61 -23.62
N ALA A 480 -31.09 -11.80 -23.81
CA ALA A 480 -29.73 -12.04 -24.28
C ALA A 480 -29.67 -13.02 -25.45
N VAL A 481 -28.60 -12.93 -26.26
CA VAL A 481 -28.32 -13.84 -27.37
C VAL A 481 -26.87 -14.29 -27.32
N LEU A 482 -26.62 -15.60 -27.44
CA LEU A 482 -25.27 -16.15 -27.57
C LEU A 482 -24.80 -16.12 -29.02
N GLY A 483 -23.50 -15.88 -29.22
CA GLY A 483 -22.86 -15.82 -30.52
C GLY A 483 -21.34 -15.81 -30.44
N THR A 484 -20.72 -15.27 -31.47
CA THR A 484 -19.26 -15.14 -31.60
C THR A 484 -18.88 -13.68 -31.61
N LEU A 485 -17.96 -13.29 -30.73
CA LEU A 485 -17.34 -11.96 -30.62
C LEU A 485 -15.99 -11.97 -31.35
N THR A 486 -15.70 -10.95 -32.16
CA THR A 486 -14.42 -10.81 -32.86
C THR A 486 -13.82 -9.42 -32.64
N VAL A 487 -12.51 -9.35 -32.39
CA VAL A 487 -11.72 -8.11 -32.35
C VAL A 487 -10.62 -8.17 -33.41
N ASP A 488 -10.58 -7.17 -34.29
CA ASP A 488 -9.53 -7.01 -35.29
C ASP A 488 -8.22 -6.53 -34.63
N PRO A 489 -7.06 -7.12 -34.97
CA PRO A 489 -5.75 -6.72 -34.43
C PRO A 489 -5.45 -5.22 -34.53
N LYS A 490 -5.97 -4.52 -35.54
CA LYS A 490 -5.72 -3.08 -35.70
C LYS A 490 -6.27 -2.23 -34.55
N TYR A 491 -7.19 -2.77 -33.75
CA TYR A 491 -7.76 -2.11 -32.58
C TYR A 491 -7.07 -2.48 -31.28
N MET A 492 -6.05 -3.35 -31.30
CA MET A 492 -5.38 -3.84 -30.10
C MET A 492 -4.06 -3.10 -29.92
N SER A 493 -3.90 -2.31 -28.87
CA SER A 493 -2.64 -1.60 -28.56
C SER A 493 -1.71 -2.39 -27.65
N PHE A 494 -2.28 -3.19 -26.76
CA PHE A 494 -1.55 -4.09 -25.90
C PHE A 494 -2.40 -5.33 -25.67
N ALA A 495 -1.75 -6.48 -25.58
CA ALA A 495 -2.38 -7.74 -25.23
C ALA A 495 -1.41 -8.54 -24.38
N ASP A 496 -1.89 -9.10 -23.28
CA ASP A 496 -1.19 -10.12 -22.50
C ASP A 496 -1.99 -11.43 -22.51
N GLY A 497 -1.71 -12.34 -21.56
CA GLY A 497 -2.41 -13.60 -21.44
C GLY A 497 -3.89 -13.49 -21.05
N PHE A 498 -4.32 -12.36 -20.46
CA PHE A 498 -5.64 -12.18 -19.85
C PHE A 498 -6.47 -11.01 -20.39
N PHE A 499 -5.83 -9.91 -20.81
CA PHE A 499 -6.48 -8.64 -21.15
C PHE A 499 -5.91 -8.03 -22.44
N VAL A 500 -6.81 -7.39 -23.19
CA VAL A 500 -6.48 -6.64 -24.39
C VAL A 500 -6.96 -5.19 -24.22
N PHE A 501 -6.09 -4.25 -24.57
CA PHE A 501 -6.33 -2.82 -24.48
C PHE A 501 -6.45 -2.20 -25.87
N PRO A 502 -7.32 -1.17 -26.04
CA PRO A 502 -7.66 -0.66 -27.35
C PRO A 502 -6.61 0.31 -27.88
N THR A 503 -6.65 0.57 -29.19
CA THR A 503 -6.06 1.78 -29.75
C THR A 503 -6.93 2.99 -29.46
N GLN A 504 -6.30 4.12 -29.16
CA GLN A 504 -7.00 5.36 -28.80
C GLN A 504 -6.06 6.57 -28.93
N THR A 505 -6.58 7.73 -29.32
CA THR A 505 -5.89 9.00 -29.06
C THR A 505 -5.99 9.35 -27.58
N LEU A 506 -4.91 9.83 -26.96
CA LEU A 506 -4.88 10.29 -25.57
C LEU A 506 -4.94 11.81 -25.44
N ILE A 507 -4.08 12.51 -26.17
CA ILE A 507 -3.96 13.97 -26.15
C ILE A 507 -3.50 14.45 -27.51
N ARG A 508 -4.02 15.61 -27.94
CA ARG A 508 -3.64 16.27 -29.19
C ARG A 508 -2.99 17.61 -28.89
N ALA A 509 -1.71 17.75 -29.21
CA ALA A 509 -1.03 19.02 -29.20
C ALA A 509 -1.20 19.73 -30.56
N THR A 510 -1.73 20.94 -30.56
CA THR A 510 -1.99 21.72 -31.78
C THR A 510 -1.15 23.01 -31.79
N PRO A 511 -0.82 23.56 -32.98
CA PRO A 511 -0.01 24.77 -33.09
C PRO A 511 -0.63 25.98 -32.38
N ASP A 512 0.14 26.58 -31.45
CA ASP A 512 -0.10 27.94 -30.98
C ASP A 512 0.52 28.93 -31.97
N THR A 513 -0.31 29.72 -32.66
CA THR A 513 0.12 30.69 -33.67
C THR A 513 0.60 32.02 -33.08
N SER A 514 0.72 32.14 -31.75
CA SER A 514 1.20 33.35 -31.08
C SER A 514 2.68 33.67 -31.35
N GLY A 515 3.48 32.70 -31.83
CA GLY A 515 4.87 32.88 -32.22
C GLY A 515 5.63 31.54 -32.37
N PRO A 516 6.91 31.56 -32.77
CA PRO A 516 7.73 30.35 -32.82
C PRO A 516 8.07 29.84 -31.41
N GLY A 517 8.20 28.53 -31.28
CA GLY A 517 8.69 27.87 -30.07
C GLY A 517 10.22 27.81 -30.02
N GLN A 518 10.74 27.55 -28.82
CA GLN A 518 12.16 27.27 -28.61
C GLN A 518 12.41 25.76 -28.63
N THR A 519 13.20 25.31 -29.59
CA THR A 519 13.67 23.91 -29.64
C THR A 519 14.86 23.74 -28.71
N THR A 520 14.78 22.79 -27.79
CA THR A 520 15.90 22.30 -27.00
C THR A 520 16.07 20.82 -27.28
N VAL A 521 17.26 20.42 -27.71
CA VAL A 521 17.53 19.02 -28.07
C VAL A 521 17.93 18.22 -26.83
N PHE A 522 17.38 17.01 -26.72
CA PHE A 522 17.77 15.99 -25.73
C PHE A 522 18.28 14.76 -26.49
N GLU A 523 19.59 14.66 -26.65
CA GLU A 523 20.21 13.54 -27.38
C GLU A 523 20.56 12.37 -26.45
N PRO A 524 20.37 11.11 -26.84
CA PRO A 524 20.76 9.96 -26.03
C PRO A 524 22.23 10.03 -25.59
N GLY A 525 22.50 9.76 -24.32
CA GLY A 525 23.83 9.86 -23.72
C GLY A 525 24.26 11.28 -23.32
N GLN A 526 23.43 12.29 -23.58
CA GLN A 526 23.65 13.65 -23.06
C GLN A 526 23.50 13.64 -21.54
N ASN A 527 24.50 14.18 -20.82
CA ASN A 527 24.42 14.38 -19.38
C ASN A 527 23.30 15.35 -19.01
N LEU A 528 22.56 15.00 -17.96
CA LEU A 528 21.43 15.78 -17.47
C LEU A 528 21.79 16.68 -16.27
N ASP A 529 22.94 16.42 -15.63
CA ASP A 529 23.51 17.21 -14.52
C ASP A 529 22.52 17.50 -13.36
N ALA A 530 21.55 16.61 -13.16
CA ALA A 530 20.59 16.66 -12.06
C ALA A 530 20.99 15.72 -10.93
N TYR A 531 20.51 16.04 -9.73
CA TYR A 531 20.67 15.16 -8.58
C TYR A 531 19.76 13.94 -8.73
N THR A 532 20.34 12.75 -8.57
CA THR A 532 19.65 11.46 -8.53
C THR A 532 20.05 10.70 -7.27
N SER A 533 19.12 9.93 -6.70
CA SER A 533 19.41 8.94 -5.65
C SER A 533 20.11 7.69 -6.19
N PHE A 534 20.29 7.58 -7.52
CA PHE A 534 20.85 6.38 -8.13
C PHE A 534 22.26 6.09 -7.62
N VAL A 535 22.41 4.88 -7.09
CA VAL A 535 23.68 4.27 -6.74
C VAL A 535 23.93 3.08 -7.67
N ASP A 536 25.12 3.00 -8.26
CA ASP A 536 25.48 1.86 -9.11
C ASP A 536 25.80 0.62 -8.26
N THR A 537 24.75 -0.12 -7.90
CA THR A 537 24.85 -1.37 -7.15
C THR A 537 25.47 -2.51 -7.98
N SER A 538 25.67 -2.35 -9.29
CA SER A 538 26.29 -3.36 -10.14
C SER A 538 27.75 -3.66 -9.75
N VAL A 539 28.45 -2.66 -9.21
CA VAL A 539 29.84 -2.79 -8.73
C VAL A 539 29.93 -3.25 -7.27
N MET A 540 28.81 -3.36 -6.56
CA MET A 540 28.74 -3.80 -5.18
C MET A 540 28.65 -5.33 -5.06
N THR A 541 29.05 -5.88 -3.91
CA THR A 541 28.90 -7.30 -3.61
C THR A 541 27.63 -7.51 -2.79
N PRO A 542 26.62 -8.25 -3.29
CA PRO A 542 25.41 -8.52 -2.52
C PRO A 542 25.73 -9.33 -1.25
N ALA A 543 25.23 -8.87 -0.11
CA ALA A 543 25.27 -9.59 1.16
C ALA A 543 24.40 -10.85 1.11
N VAL A 544 23.24 -10.75 0.44
CA VAL A 544 22.30 -11.87 0.23
C VAL A 544 21.87 -11.91 -1.24
N LYS A 545 21.67 -13.12 -1.75
CA LYS A 545 21.00 -13.35 -3.04
C LYS A 545 19.69 -14.09 -2.80
N ARG A 546 18.58 -13.57 -3.33
CA ARG A 546 17.24 -14.17 -3.19
C ARG A 546 16.73 -14.64 -4.53
N ALA A 547 16.04 -15.77 -4.51
CA ALA A 547 15.26 -16.26 -5.63
C ALA A 547 13.79 -16.23 -5.22
N MET A 548 12.96 -15.60 -6.06
CA MET A 548 11.52 -15.55 -5.89
C MET A 548 10.87 -16.08 -7.16
N THR A 549 9.74 -16.75 -6.99
CA THR A 549 9.00 -17.37 -8.08
C THR A 549 7.57 -16.89 -8.02
N ILE A 550 7.11 -16.28 -9.12
CA ILE A 550 5.70 -15.91 -9.29
C ILE A 550 4.95 -17.10 -9.86
N THR A 551 3.91 -17.52 -9.14
CA THR A 551 2.95 -18.54 -9.55
C THR A 551 1.53 -18.15 -9.14
N ASP A 552 0.58 -19.01 -9.45
CA ASP A 552 -0.84 -18.85 -9.15
C ASP A 552 -1.48 -20.23 -8.86
N THR A 553 -2.78 -20.22 -8.57
CA THR A 553 -3.57 -21.45 -8.33
C THR A 553 -4.33 -21.96 -9.55
N ILE A 554 -4.20 -21.33 -10.72
CA ILE A 554 -4.94 -21.68 -11.94
C ILE A 554 -4.54 -23.07 -12.40
N GLY A 555 -5.53 -23.95 -12.57
CA GLY A 555 -5.29 -25.36 -12.93
C GLY A 555 -4.59 -26.18 -11.82
N GLY A 556 -4.31 -25.56 -10.67
CA GLY A 556 -3.72 -26.18 -9.50
C GLY A 556 -4.76 -26.78 -8.55
N ASP A 557 -4.31 -27.15 -7.37
CA ASP A 557 -5.11 -27.92 -6.40
C ASP A 557 -5.41 -27.14 -5.11
N LYS A 558 -5.06 -25.84 -5.08
CA LYS A 558 -5.16 -24.96 -3.90
C LYS A 558 -6.44 -24.11 -3.86
N ALA A 559 -7.14 -23.94 -4.99
CA ALA A 559 -8.35 -23.12 -5.11
C ALA A 559 -9.52 -23.88 -5.77
N SER A 560 -10.72 -23.32 -5.69
CA SER A 560 -11.89 -23.89 -6.39
C SER A 560 -11.72 -23.76 -7.90
N ASN A 561 -11.86 -24.87 -8.63
CA ASN A 561 -11.93 -24.87 -10.09
C ASN A 561 -13.28 -24.34 -10.61
N ASN A 562 -14.24 -24.06 -9.71
CA ASN A 562 -15.58 -23.65 -10.08
C ASN A 562 -15.69 -22.14 -10.35
N ASP A 563 -14.81 -21.28 -9.83
CA ASP A 563 -14.76 -19.88 -10.26
C ASP A 563 -13.37 -19.29 -10.00
N PRO A 564 -12.70 -18.78 -11.03
CA PRO A 564 -11.38 -18.17 -10.91
C PRO A 564 -11.28 -16.77 -10.33
N LYS A 565 -12.39 -16.11 -9.99
CA LYS A 565 -12.25 -14.98 -9.07
C LYS A 565 -11.67 -15.43 -7.72
N ALA A 566 -11.62 -16.75 -7.48
CA ALA A 566 -10.83 -17.40 -6.45
C ALA A 566 -9.42 -17.83 -6.93
N VAL A 567 -8.67 -17.02 -7.68
CA VAL A 567 -7.24 -17.28 -7.93
C VAL A 567 -6.42 -16.57 -6.87
N ILE A 568 -5.49 -17.29 -6.25
CA ILE A 568 -4.46 -16.67 -5.41
C ILE A 568 -3.19 -16.59 -6.25
N TYR A 569 -2.65 -15.38 -6.39
CA TYR A 569 -1.32 -15.16 -6.94
C TYR A 569 -0.30 -15.20 -5.80
N MET A 570 0.88 -15.74 -6.06
CA MET A 570 1.81 -16.10 -5.00
C MET A 570 3.25 -15.76 -5.36
N PHE A 571 4.00 -15.38 -4.32
CA PHE A 571 5.41 -15.72 -4.27
C PHE A 571 5.53 -17.10 -3.63
N GLU A 572 6.01 -18.10 -4.39
CA GLU A 572 6.05 -19.46 -3.86
C GLU A 572 6.74 -19.53 -2.49
N PRO A 573 6.19 -20.32 -1.54
CA PRO A 573 5.10 -21.30 -1.72
C PRO A 573 3.67 -20.79 -1.40
N ALA A 574 3.47 -19.50 -1.11
CA ALA A 574 2.24 -19.00 -0.47
C ALA A 574 1.77 -17.64 -1.00
N GLY A 575 0.50 -17.29 -0.76
CA GLY A 575 -0.01 -15.93 -0.97
C GLY A 575 0.14 -15.09 0.31
N PHE A 576 0.16 -13.77 0.17
CA PHE A 576 0.18 -12.84 1.30
C PHE A 576 -0.96 -13.13 2.31
N PRO A 577 -0.76 -12.99 3.63
CA PRO A 577 0.47 -12.60 4.34
C PRO A 577 1.41 -13.77 4.67
N ASN A 578 1.12 -14.99 4.19
CA ASN A 578 1.85 -16.20 4.57
C ASN A 578 3.10 -16.47 3.71
N VAL A 579 3.54 -15.49 2.91
CA VAL A 579 4.78 -15.55 2.14
C VAL A 579 5.97 -15.49 3.11
N PRO A 580 7.02 -16.32 2.93
CA PRO A 580 8.21 -16.26 3.77
C PRO A 580 8.76 -14.84 3.89
N LEU A 581 9.07 -14.42 5.11
CA LEU A 581 9.54 -13.07 5.41
C LEU A 581 10.82 -12.73 4.63
N ILE A 582 10.82 -11.59 3.96
CA ILE A 582 12.02 -11.00 3.36
C ILE A 582 12.58 -10.02 4.39
N GLN A 583 13.83 -10.22 4.83
CA GLN A 583 14.38 -9.44 5.94
C GLN A 583 15.81 -8.96 5.67
N PRO A 584 15.99 -7.92 4.84
CA PRO A 584 17.30 -7.34 4.57
C PRO A 584 17.84 -6.55 5.77
N ARG A 585 19.16 -6.35 5.81
CA ARG A 585 19.83 -5.48 6.79
C ARG A 585 19.97 -4.06 6.25
N LEU A 586 19.79 -3.08 7.12
CA LEU A 586 20.22 -1.70 6.85
C LEU A 586 21.73 -1.69 6.53
N ASN A 587 22.14 -0.78 5.64
CA ASN A 587 23.50 -0.64 5.09
C ASN A 587 24.00 -1.90 4.35
N SER A 588 23.10 -2.69 3.75
CA SER A 588 23.44 -3.84 2.94
C SER A 588 22.83 -3.77 1.54
N VAL A 589 23.41 -4.55 0.62
CA VAL A 589 22.92 -4.73 -0.74
C VAL A 589 22.45 -6.16 -0.91
N GLU A 590 21.30 -6.36 -1.54
CA GLU A 590 20.84 -7.68 -1.93
C GLU A 590 20.59 -7.77 -3.44
N GLU A 591 20.72 -8.98 -4.00
CA GLU A 591 20.41 -9.28 -5.41
C GLU A 591 19.22 -10.24 -5.47
N TRP A 592 18.12 -9.82 -6.10
CA TRP A 592 16.90 -10.60 -6.18
C TRP A 592 16.64 -11.03 -7.62
N LYS A 593 16.45 -12.33 -7.83
CA LYS A 593 16.00 -12.89 -9.09
C LYS A 593 14.55 -13.33 -8.97
N ILE A 594 13.66 -12.66 -9.68
CA ILE A 594 12.24 -12.99 -9.78
C ILE A 594 12.03 -13.77 -11.08
N THR A 595 11.50 -14.98 -10.97
CA THR A 595 11.17 -15.85 -12.12
C THR A 595 9.67 -15.95 -12.25
N ASN A 596 9.15 -15.73 -13.45
CA ASN A 596 7.72 -15.79 -13.71
C ASN A 596 7.32 -17.09 -14.40
N PHE A 597 6.40 -17.82 -13.77
CA PHE A 597 5.72 -18.98 -14.34
C PHE A 597 4.21 -18.78 -14.50
N ASN A 598 3.67 -17.61 -14.12
CA ASN A 598 2.31 -17.20 -14.45
C ASN A 598 2.26 -16.60 -15.87
N ASN A 599 1.13 -16.68 -16.55
CA ASN A 599 0.93 -16.25 -17.94
C ASN A 599 0.81 -14.74 -18.17
N ASP A 600 0.83 -13.93 -17.12
CA ASP A 600 0.80 -12.48 -17.20
C ASP A 600 2.18 -11.85 -17.05
N ALA A 601 2.27 -10.60 -17.46
CA ALA A 601 3.35 -9.73 -17.02
C ALA A 601 2.97 -9.11 -15.66
N HIS A 602 3.98 -8.87 -14.81
CA HIS A 602 3.79 -8.33 -13.46
C HIS A 602 4.68 -7.09 -13.29
N PRO A 603 4.11 -5.87 -13.23
CA PRO A 603 4.87 -4.70 -12.81
C PRO A 603 5.13 -4.83 -11.31
N MET A 604 6.39 -5.03 -10.92
CA MET A 604 6.79 -5.25 -9.55
C MET A 604 7.21 -3.94 -8.93
N HIS A 605 6.50 -3.55 -7.87
CA HIS A 605 6.79 -2.38 -7.06
C HIS A 605 7.39 -2.79 -5.71
N ILE A 606 8.47 -2.11 -5.29
CA ILE A 606 9.07 -2.24 -3.96
C ILE A 606 8.98 -0.87 -3.29
N HIS A 607 8.45 -0.82 -2.07
CA HIS A 607 8.33 0.44 -1.32
C HIS A 607 9.69 0.93 -0.80
N VAL A 608 9.72 2.20 -0.41
CA VAL A 608 10.83 2.91 0.26
C VAL A 608 12.07 3.13 -0.61
N ASN A 609 12.84 2.09 -0.96
CA ASN A 609 14.17 2.28 -1.60
C ASN A 609 14.10 2.02 -3.12
N ASP A 610 14.85 2.79 -3.90
CA ASP A 610 15.07 2.48 -5.32
C ASP A 610 15.91 1.20 -5.48
N PHE A 611 15.73 0.49 -6.61
CA PHE A 611 16.57 -0.63 -7.03
C PHE A 611 17.13 -0.41 -8.43
N GLN A 612 18.24 -1.09 -8.73
CA GLN A 612 18.85 -1.14 -10.06
C GLN A 612 18.51 -2.46 -10.75
N VAL A 613 18.08 -2.38 -12.02
CA VAL A 613 17.86 -3.57 -12.84
C VAL A 613 19.19 -4.11 -13.38
N MET A 614 19.50 -5.36 -13.05
CA MET A 614 20.71 -6.05 -13.49
C MET A 614 20.53 -6.74 -14.85
N ALA A 615 19.36 -7.35 -15.08
CA ALA A 615 18.97 -7.93 -16.35
C ALA A 615 17.48 -8.27 -16.35
N ILE A 616 16.85 -8.20 -17.52
CA ILE A 616 15.54 -8.78 -17.81
C ILE A 616 15.75 -9.80 -18.92
N ASP A 617 15.31 -11.02 -18.70
CA ASP A 617 15.26 -12.07 -19.72
C ASP A 617 13.81 -12.22 -20.18
N ASP A 618 13.45 -11.49 -21.25
CA ASP A 618 12.13 -11.52 -21.86
C ASP A 618 12.15 -12.50 -23.05
N PRO A 619 11.43 -13.62 -22.99
CA PRO A 619 11.45 -14.60 -24.08
C PRO A 619 10.80 -14.10 -25.38
N ASN A 620 10.04 -13.00 -25.34
CA ASN A 620 9.42 -12.39 -26.51
C ASN A 620 10.26 -11.23 -27.09
N ARG A 621 11.03 -10.51 -26.25
CA ARG A 621 11.77 -9.30 -26.66
C ARG A 621 13.29 -9.39 -26.57
N GLY A 622 13.80 -10.47 -25.97
CA GLY A 622 15.21 -10.70 -25.73
C GLY A 622 15.71 -10.18 -24.38
N LYS A 623 17.01 -10.41 -24.13
CA LYS A 623 17.66 -10.11 -22.85
C LYS A 623 18.26 -8.69 -22.82
N THR A 624 18.07 -7.99 -21.71
CA THR A 624 18.65 -6.67 -21.45
C THR A 624 20.00 -6.76 -20.71
N GLY A 625 20.76 -5.66 -20.72
CA GLY A 625 21.93 -5.47 -19.85
C GLY A 625 21.58 -4.77 -18.53
N VAL A 626 22.62 -4.40 -17.79
CA VAL A 626 22.49 -3.59 -16.56
C VAL A 626 21.97 -2.20 -16.94
N GLN A 627 20.94 -1.75 -16.24
CA GLN A 627 20.38 -0.41 -16.40
C GLN A 627 21.09 0.57 -15.44
N PRO A 628 21.66 1.69 -15.93
CA PRO A 628 22.41 2.64 -15.10
C PRO A 628 21.51 3.73 -14.45
N TRP A 629 20.38 3.32 -13.88
CA TRP A 629 19.45 4.20 -13.14
C TRP A 629 18.66 3.41 -12.09
N GLY A 630 18.10 4.12 -11.11
CA GLY A 630 17.27 3.56 -10.04
C GLY A 630 15.79 3.61 -10.41
N LEU A 631 15.03 2.60 -10.01
CA LEU A 631 13.59 2.43 -10.24
C LEU A 631 12.90 1.96 -8.96
N ASP A 632 11.60 2.23 -8.82
CA ASP A 632 10.76 1.62 -7.78
C ASP A 632 9.72 0.64 -8.36
N ASN A 633 9.49 0.66 -9.67
CA ASN A 633 8.52 -0.19 -10.36
C ASN A 633 9.09 -0.71 -11.68
N VAL A 634 9.06 -2.04 -11.87
CA VAL A 634 9.62 -2.67 -13.08
C VAL A 634 8.86 -3.91 -13.50
N ASN A 635 8.68 -4.08 -14.80
CA ASN A 635 7.96 -5.23 -15.33
C ASN A 635 8.79 -6.53 -15.28
N VAL A 636 8.25 -7.56 -14.63
CA VAL A 636 8.61 -8.97 -14.86
C VAL A 636 7.78 -9.46 -16.07
N PRO A 637 8.42 -9.79 -17.20
CA PRO A 637 7.68 -10.15 -18.42
C PRO A 637 6.86 -11.45 -18.27
N ALA A 638 5.91 -11.64 -19.18
CA ALA A 638 5.21 -12.91 -19.33
C ALA A 638 6.13 -13.99 -19.94
N PRO A 639 6.06 -15.26 -19.50
CA PRO A 639 6.80 -16.35 -20.09
C PRO A 639 6.11 -16.86 -21.37
N VAL A 640 6.76 -17.79 -22.07
CA VAL A 640 6.15 -18.48 -23.23
C VAL A 640 5.57 -19.82 -22.78
N PHE A 641 4.33 -20.09 -23.17
CA PHE A 641 3.65 -21.38 -22.96
C PHE A 641 3.67 -22.22 -24.23
N ASN A 642 3.72 -23.54 -24.07
CA ASN A 642 3.44 -24.46 -25.18
C ASN A 642 1.92 -24.70 -25.33
N ASP A 643 1.53 -25.47 -26.36
CA ASP A 643 0.12 -25.81 -26.63
C ASP A 643 -0.57 -26.61 -25.51
N MET A 644 0.20 -27.20 -24.60
CA MET A 644 -0.30 -27.92 -23.42
C MET A 644 -0.37 -27.01 -22.17
N HIS A 645 -0.13 -25.71 -22.35
CA HIS A 645 -0.11 -24.71 -21.28
C HIS A 645 0.91 -25.02 -20.18
N VAL A 646 2.06 -25.56 -20.57
CA VAL A 646 3.24 -25.66 -19.71
C VAL A 646 4.21 -24.58 -20.14
N VAL A 647 4.77 -23.85 -19.16
CA VAL A 647 5.82 -22.87 -19.41
C VAL A 647 6.97 -23.56 -20.15
N SER A 648 7.17 -23.16 -21.41
CA SER A 648 8.24 -23.67 -22.26
C SER A 648 9.51 -22.83 -22.09
N THR A 649 9.37 -21.53 -21.83
CA THR A 649 10.49 -20.63 -21.53
C THR A 649 10.05 -19.60 -20.48
N PRO A 650 10.59 -19.66 -19.25
CA PRO A 650 10.25 -18.69 -18.22
C PRO A 650 10.86 -17.32 -18.52
N ALA A 651 10.24 -16.26 -18.00
CA ALA A 651 10.79 -14.91 -18.01
C ALA A 651 11.44 -14.61 -16.65
N THR A 652 12.47 -13.75 -16.63
CA THR A 652 13.13 -13.37 -15.37
C THR A 652 13.47 -11.89 -15.29
N LEU A 653 13.42 -11.36 -14.08
CA LEU A 653 13.98 -10.07 -13.68
C LEU A 653 15.06 -10.34 -12.63
N THR A 654 16.25 -9.75 -12.80
CA THR A 654 17.26 -9.68 -11.75
C THR A 654 17.47 -8.22 -11.40
N LEU A 655 17.32 -7.88 -10.12
CA LEU A 655 17.52 -6.54 -9.58
C LEU A 655 18.49 -6.56 -8.40
N ARG A 656 19.06 -5.41 -8.08
CA ARG A 656 19.82 -5.17 -6.85
C ARG A 656 19.28 -3.95 -6.14
N GLN A 657 19.18 -4.05 -4.83
CA GLN A 657 18.66 -2.98 -3.99
C GLN A 657 19.61 -2.76 -2.82
N GLU A 658 19.82 -1.49 -2.49
CA GLU A 658 20.57 -1.04 -1.33
C GLU A 658 19.57 -0.53 -0.28
N PHE A 659 19.73 -0.93 0.97
CA PHE A 659 18.82 -0.57 2.05
C PHE A 659 19.51 0.43 2.98
N LEU A 660 19.24 1.73 2.83
CA LEU A 660 20.03 2.78 3.50
C LEU A 660 19.27 3.61 4.54
N GLU A 661 17.96 3.71 4.42
CA GLU A 661 17.26 4.86 5.02
C GLU A 661 16.44 4.50 6.26
N PHE A 662 15.61 3.45 6.19
CA PHE A 662 14.64 3.14 7.23
C PHE A 662 14.64 1.66 7.60
N VAL A 663 14.60 1.40 8.90
CA VAL A 663 14.15 0.11 9.45
C VAL A 663 12.62 0.04 9.47
N GLY A 664 12.08 -1.17 9.62
CA GLY A 664 10.63 -1.39 9.71
C GLY A 664 10.06 -2.22 8.57
N THR A 665 8.75 -2.43 8.61
CA THR A 665 8.05 -3.37 7.71
C THR A 665 7.26 -2.63 6.62
N TYR A 666 7.51 -3.01 5.37
CA TYR A 666 6.76 -2.59 4.17
C TYR A 666 6.56 -3.79 3.23
N VAL A 667 6.24 -3.55 1.96
CA VAL A 667 5.90 -4.60 1.01
C VAL A 667 6.64 -4.51 -0.33
N ILE A 668 6.76 -5.67 -0.98
CA ILE A 668 6.91 -5.81 -2.43
C ILE A 668 5.61 -6.40 -2.97
N HIS A 669 5.10 -5.88 -4.09
CA HIS A 669 3.88 -6.42 -4.70
C HIS A 669 3.80 -6.18 -6.21
N CYS A 670 2.93 -6.94 -6.85
CA CYS A 670 2.55 -6.68 -8.24
C CYS A 670 1.61 -5.49 -8.32
N HIS A 671 1.96 -4.46 -9.07
CA HIS A 671 1.18 -3.25 -9.28
C HIS A 671 0.05 -3.41 -10.31
N ARG A 672 -0.25 -4.63 -10.75
CA ARG A 672 -1.63 -4.98 -11.11
C ARG A 672 -2.37 -5.21 -9.81
N LEU A 673 -3.15 -4.24 -9.39
CA LEU A 673 -3.71 -4.22 -8.04
C LEU A 673 -4.61 -5.44 -7.76
N ASN A 674 -5.24 -6.00 -8.79
CA ASN A 674 -6.04 -7.22 -8.65
C ASN A 674 -5.18 -8.46 -8.35
N HIS A 675 -3.88 -8.45 -8.67
CA HIS A 675 -2.94 -9.50 -8.29
C HIS A 675 -2.38 -9.25 -6.88
N GLU A 676 -2.12 -7.99 -6.52
CA GLU A 676 -1.81 -7.58 -5.13
C GLU A 676 -2.91 -8.05 -4.18
N ASP A 677 -4.15 -7.63 -4.41
CA ASP A 677 -5.31 -7.95 -3.58
C ASP A 677 -5.58 -9.47 -3.49
N ASN A 678 -5.17 -10.23 -4.50
CA ASN A 678 -5.27 -11.69 -4.54
C ASN A 678 -3.98 -12.41 -4.12
N GLY A 679 -3.06 -11.72 -3.44
CA GLY A 679 -1.97 -12.34 -2.69
C GLY A 679 -0.56 -12.22 -3.27
N LEU A 680 -0.37 -11.58 -4.43
CA LEU A 680 0.95 -11.34 -5.02
C LEU A 680 1.67 -10.16 -4.36
N MET A 681 1.85 -10.30 -3.06
CA MET A 681 2.49 -9.34 -2.16
C MET A 681 3.32 -10.10 -1.13
N ALA A 682 4.40 -9.51 -0.64
CA ALA A 682 5.21 -10.06 0.44
C ALA A 682 5.68 -8.95 1.38
N THR A 683 5.77 -9.27 2.68
CA THR A 683 6.35 -8.36 3.67
C THR A 683 7.87 -8.32 3.55
N ILE A 684 8.43 -7.12 3.53
CA ILE A 684 9.84 -6.83 3.71
C ILE A 684 9.99 -6.17 5.08
N ASN A 685 10.82 -6.72 5.96
CA ASN A 685 11.20 -6.06 7.21
C ASN A 685 12.68 -5.68 7.16
N VAL A 686 13.02 -4.39 7.07
CA VAL A 686 14.42 -3.97 7.16
C VAL A 686 14.82 -3.97 8.64
N ILE A 687 15.85 -4.76 8.97
CA ILE A 687 16.39 -4.84 10.33
C ILE A 687 17.65 -3.96 10.46
N PRO A 688 18.02 -3.55 11.68
CA PRO A 688 19.26 -2.83 11.92
C PRO A 688 20.50 -3.55 11.34
N GLU A 689 21.51 -2.77 10.96
CA GLU A 689 22.79 -3.29 10.43
C GLU A 689 23.38 -4.36 11.35
N VAL A 690 23.39 -4.07 12.66
CA VAL A 690 23.79 -5.00 13.71
C VAL A 690 22.57 -5.38 14.53
N SER A 691 22.08 -6.61 14.31
CA SER A 691 21.14 -7.24 15.24
C SER A 691 21.84 -7.42 16.59
N SER A 692 21.25 -6.94 17.68
CA SER A 692 21.83 -7.01 19.02
C SER A 692 20.78 -7.37 20.07
N TYR A 693 21.24 -7.97 21.16
CA TYR A 693 20.41 -8.30 22.32
C TYR A 693 21.20 -8.10 23.62
N ALA A 694 20.47 -7.86 24.69
CA ALA A 694 20.98 -7.65 26.04
C ALA A 694 20.81 -8.90 26.90
N VAL A 695 21.82 -9.18 27.73
CA VAL A 695 21.78 -10.19 28.78
C VAL A 695 21.99 -9.52 30.14
N ALA A 696 20.97 -9.54 30.98
CA ALA A 696 21.01 -8.97 32.32
C ALA A 696 21.75 -9.92 33.28
N VAL A 697 22.89 -9.48 33.78
CA VAL A 697 23.70 -10.20 34.78
C VAL A 697 23.31 -9.69 36.16
N PRO A 698 22.69 -10.53 37.02
CA PRO A 698 22.30 -10.11 38.36
C PRO A 698 23.51 -9.66 39.19
N GLY A 699 23.31 -8.61 39.97
CA GLY A 699 24.23 -8.20 41.02
C GLY A 699 24.21 -9.17 42.20
N GLY A 700 25.19 -9.02 43.10
CA GLY A 700 25.27 -9.76 44.34
C GLY A 700 26.10 -9.00 45.36
N HIS A 701 26.32 -9.58 46.54
CA HIS A 701 26.98 -8.87 47.64
C HIS A 701 28.33 -8.24 47.25
N GLY A 702 28.40 -6.91 47.24
CA GLY A 702 29.55 -6.09 46.86
C GLY A 702 29.82 -6.02 45.35
N LYS A 703 28.87 -6.46 44.50
CA LYS A 703 28.99 -6.49 43.04
C LYS A 703 27.70 -5.96 42.38
N PRO A 704 27.76 -4.81 41.67
CA PRO A 704 26.57 -4.29 41.01
C PRO A 704 26.12 -5.19 39.85
N ALA A 705 24.83 -5.08 39.53
CA ALA A 705 24.26 -5.63 38.32
C ALA A 705 24.94 -5.05 37.08
N SER A 706 25.01 -5.86 36.03
CA SER A 706 25.56 -5.44 34.74
C SER A 706 24.73 -6.00 33.60
N ILE A 707 24.91 -5.46 32.40
CA ILE A 707 24.24 -5.91 31.19
C ILE A 707 25.29 -6.17 30.13
N GLN A 708 25.32 -7.39 29.60
CA GLN A 708 26.14 -7.70 28.43
C GLN A 708 25.30 -7.48 27.18
N VAL A 709 25.62 -6.44 26.40
CA VAL A 709 25.06 -6.26 25.06
C VAL A 709 25.89 -7.08 24.10
N ARG A 710 25.23 -7.93 23.32
CA ARG A 710 25.84 -8.88 22.40
C ARG A 710 25.35 -8.65 20.99
N ASP A 711 26.20 -8.94 20.01
CA ASP A 711 25.73 -9.09 18.64
C ASP A 711 24.87 -10.36 18.54
N GLY A 712 23.94 -10.35 17.58
CA GLY A 712 23.05 -11.47 17.29
C GLY A 712 23.73 -12.60 16.52
N GLY A 713 25.06 -12.56 16.32
CA GLY A 713 25.92 -13.56 15.68
C GLY A 713 25.32 -14.41 14.55
N GLU A 714 25.80 -14.27 13.31
CA GLU A 714 25.27 -15.06 12.19
C GLU A 714 25.81 -16.50 12.16
N ASN A 715 24.92 -17.45 11.81
CA ASN A 715 25.28 -18.81 11.37
C ASN A 715 26.25 -19.60 12.27
N GLY A 716 26.18 -19.42 13.58
CA GLY A 716 26.95 -20.24 14.53
C GLY A 716 28.41 -19.80 14.74
N ALA A 717 28.80 -18.59 14.31
CA ALA A 717 30.11 -18.00 14.61
C ALA A 717 30.30 -17.62 16.10
N GLY A 718 29.26 -17.78 16.92
CA GLY A 718 29.21 -17.39 18.33
C GLY A 718 28.98 -15.88 18.49
N ASP A 719 28.21 -15.51 19.51
CA ASP A 719 27.80 -14.12 19.74
C ASP A 719 28.87 -13.37 20.54
N LYS A 720 29.32 -12.22 20.02
CA LYS A 720 30.34 -11.38 20.66
C LYS A 720 29.69 -10.40 21.62
N VAL A 721 30.35 -10.19 22.77
CA VAL A 721 29.99 -9.08 23.67
C VAL A 721 30.49 -7.78 23.03
N LEU A 722 29.55 -6.90 22.69
CA LEU A 722 29.81 -5.55 22.19
C LEU A 722 30.20 -4.63 23.34
N GLN A 723 29.47 -4.71 24.45
CA GLN A 723 29.71 -3.90 25.65
C GLN A 723 29.21 -4.59 26.92
N THR A 724 29.84 -4.30 28.06
CA THR A 724 29.27 -4.55 29.39
C THR A 724 28.93 -3.22 30.06
N VAL A 725 27.64 -2.98 30.31
CA VAL A 725 27.10 -1.74 30.88
C VAL A 725 26.75 -1.95 32.35
N TYR A 726 27.03 -0.95 33.18
CA TYR A 726 26.67 -0.92 34.61
C TYR A 726 25.66 0.20 34.86
N PRO A 727 24.38 0.00 34.52
CA PRO A 727 23.37 1.08 34.51
C PRO A 727 23.08 1.65 35.91
N PHE A 728 23.26 0.83 36.94
CA PHE A 728 22.92 1.12 38.34
C PHE A 728 24.09 0.71 39.25
N PRO A 729 25.06 1.62 39.52
CA PRO A 729 26.34 1.29 40.17
C PRO A 729 26.25 0.65 41.57
N ASP A 730 25.14 0.83 42.28
CA ASP A 730 24.93 0.30 43.64
C ASP A 730 23.84 -0.79 43.71
N PHE A 731 23.25 -1.17 42.58
CA PHE A 731 22.13 -2.11 42.56
C PHE A 731 22.61 -3.56 42.53
N GLU A 732 22.38 -4.31 43.61
CA GLU A 732 22.76 -5.73 43.76
C GLU A 732 21.60 -6.70 43.47
N GLY A 733 20.81 -6.43 42.43
CA GLY A 733 19.67 -7.27 42.02
C GLY A 733 19.67 -7.61 40.54
N THR A 734 18.52 -8.07 40.04
CA THR A 734 18.35 -8.44 38.63
C THR A 734 17.69 -7.29 37.86
N PRO A 735 18.37 -6.67 36.88
CA PRO A 735 17.76 -5.61 36.08
C PRO A 735 16.83 -6.20 35.01
N SER A 736 15.85 -5.42 34.57
CA SER A 736 15.09 -5.67 33.34
C SER A 736 15.77 -4.97 32.17
N VAL A 737 15.71 -5.56 30.98
CA VAL A 737 16.44 -5.09 29.79
C VAL A 737 15.60 -5.21 28.52
N ALA A 738 15.76 -4.27 27.60
CA ALA A 738 15.20 -4.30 26.26
C ALA A 738 16.14 -3.62 25.27
N MET A 739 16.00 -3.96 23.98
CA MET A 739 16.70 -3.32 22.86
C MET A 739 15.68 -2.70 21.91
N ALA A 740 15.86 -1.43 21.56
CA ALA A 740 14.97 -0.67 20.68
C ALA A 740 15.67 0.59 20.18
N ASP A 741 15.20 1.21 19.11
CA ASP A 741 15.76 2.47 18.59
C ASP A 741 14.94 3.63 19.18
N VAL A 742 15.37 4.17 20.33
CA VAL A 742 14.58 5.17 21.08
C VAL A 742 14.95 6.61 20.73
N ASN A 743 16.00 6.81 19.92
CA ASN A 743 16.41 8.13 19.42
C ASN A 743 16.13 8.32 17.91
N GLY A 744 15.78 7.24 17.20
CA GLY A 744 15.42 7.23 15.78
C GLY A 744 16.60 7.30 14.82
N ASP A 745 17.75 6.75 15.19
CA ASP A 745 18.95 6.74 14.36
C ASP A 745 19.17 5.43 13.57
N GLY A 746 18.24 4.47 13.67
CA GLY A 746 18.30 3.17 13.01
C GLY A 746 19.16 2.13 13.73
N ILE A 747 19.74 2.48 14.88
CA ILE A 747 20.58 1.60 15.72
C ILE A 747 19.80 1.24 16.99
N LEU A 748 19.95 -0.01 17.45
CA LEU A 748 19.29 -0.42 18.71
C LEU A 748 20.05 0.13 19.92
N ASP A 749 19.34 0.90 20.73
CA ASP A 749 19.70 1.38 22.06
C ASP A 749 19.41 0.34 23.15
N LEU A 750 20.09 0.48 24.28
CA LEU A 750 19.84 -0.32 25.47
C LEU A 750 18.89 0.41 26.41
N VAL A 751 17.75 -0.19 26.74
CA VAL A 751 16.86 0.26 27.83
C VAL A 751 17.01 -0.67 29.02
N ALA A 752 17.26 -0.12 30.20
CA ALA A 752 17.46 -0.88 31.44
C ALA A 752 16.58 -0.33 32.57
N GLY A 753 16.02 -1.24 33.38
CA GLY A 753 15.21 -0.90 34.55
C GLY A 753 15.67 -1.62 35.82
N THR A 754 15.57 -0.97 36.98
CA THR A 754 15.91 -1.60 38.28
C THR A 754 14.91 -2.69 38.66
N GLY A 755 15.40 -3.82 39.16
CA GLY A 755 14.57 -4.87 39.76
C GLY A 755 14.12 -4.55 41.19
N LYS A 756 13.50 -5.54 41.84
CA LYS A 756 12.97 -5.44 43.22
C LYS A 756 14.04 -5.05 44.24
N GLY A 757 13.65 -4.25 45.24
CA GLY A 757 14.42 -3.94 46.45
C GLY A 757 14.97 -2.52 46.52
N VAL A 758 14.90 -1.77 45.42
CA VAL A 758 15.28 -0.36 45.32
C VAL A 758 14.17 0.44 44.65
N ALA A 759 14.27 1.77 44.68
CA ALA A 759 13.35 2.64 43.97
C ALA A 759 13.40 2.37 42.45
N PRO A 760 12.26 2.43 41.74
CA PRO A 760 12.18 2.14 40.31
C PRO A 760 12.91 3.23 39.51
N GLU A 761 13.94 2.84 38.78
CA GLU A 761 14.66 3.71 37.86
C GLU A 761 14.78 3.04 36.49
N VAL A 762 14.64 3.83 35.43
CA VAL A 762 14.84 3.44 34.03
C VAL A 762 15.89 4.34 33.41
N VAL A 763 16.79 3.74 32.64
CA VAL A 763 17.83 4.44 31.87
C VAL A 763 17.90 3.88 30.45
N ALA A 764 18.12 4.75 29.46
CA ALA A 764 18.39 4.40 28.08
C ALA A 764 19.80 4.83 27.67
N TYR A 765 20.53 3.97 26.96
CA TYR A 765 21.88 4.23 26.46
C TYR A 765 21.95 4.12 24.95
N ASP A 766 22.58 5.12 24.34
CA ASP A 766 22.82 5.21 22.90
C ASP A 766 23.63 4.00 22.39
N GLY A 767 23.06 3.26 21.44
CA GLY A 767 23.69 2.13 20.79
C GLY A 767 24.76 2.51 19.78
N ASN A 768 24.76 3.76 19.31
CA ASN A 768 25.72 4.27 18.36
C ASN A 768 27.13 4.40 18.96
N ASN A 769 28.15 4.34 18.12
CA ASN A 769 29.53 4.54 18.54
C ASN A 769 29.84 6.03 18.67
N THR A 770 29.32 6.63 19.73
CA THR A 770 29.57 8.03 20.08
C THR A 770 31.04 8.26 20.49
N ARG A 771 31.42 9.51 20.72
CA ARG A 771 32.76 9.87 21.21
C ARG A 771 33.14 9.13 22.51
N ASP A 772 32.16 8.83 23.36
CA ASP A 772 32.38 8.19 24.66
C ASP A 772 32.49 6.65 24.53
N GLY A 773 32.00 6.12 23.41
CA GLY A 773 31.96 4.71 23.00
C GLY A 773 30.55 4.12 23.01
N LEU A 774 30.42 2.90 22.48
CA LEU A 774 29.16 2.14 22.43
C LEU A 774 28.50 1.99 23.82
N PHE A 775 27.20 2.27 23.90
CA PHE A 775 26.36 2.13 25.09
C PHE A 775 26.88 2.85 26.33
N LYS A 776 27.41 4.07 26.15
CA LYS A 776 27.92 4.90 27.25
C LYS A 776 27.25 6.26 27.38
N THR A 777 26.66 6.77 26.31
CA THR A 777 25.91 8.03 26.32
C THR A 777 24.50 7.75 26.82
N GLU A 778 24.09 8.39 27.91
CA GLU A 778 22.71 8.30 28.39
C GLU A 778 21.80 9.17 27.53
N LEU A 779 20.73 8.57 27.02
CA LEU A 779 19.66 9.25 26.28
C LEU A 779 18.57 9.75 27.22
N ALA A 780 18.24 8.95 28.25
CA ALA A 780 17.24 9.29 29.25
C ALA A 780 17.51 8.55 30.57
N ARG A 781 17.14 9.16 31.69
CA ARG A 781 17.15 8.55 33.03
C ARG A 781 16.00 9.13 33.87
N PHE A 782 15.11 8.28 34.38
CA PHE A 782 13.93 8.72 35.10
C PHE A 782 13.30 7.65 36.00
N THR A 783 12.39 8.08 36.88
CA THR A 783 11.64 7.24 37.81
C THR A 783 10.19 7.09 37.33
N PRO A 784 9.75 5.90 36.87
CA PRO A 784 8.43 5.70 36.26
C PRO A 784 7.28 5.57 37.26
N PHE A 785 7.55 5.22 38.52
CA PHE A 785 6.57 5.09 39.61
C PHE A 785 7.07 5.82 40.86
N ASP A 786 6.27 5.86 41.93
CA ASP A 786 6.64 6.57 43.15
C ASP A 786 7.93 6.00 43.79
N ALA A 787 8.74 6.87 44.41
CA ALA A 787 10.05 6.49 44.92
C ALA A 787 10.02 5.52 46.12
N ASP A 788 8.88 5.40 46.79
CA ASP A 788 8.64 4.46 47.89
C ASP A 788 8.19 3.08 47.41
N PHE A 789 7.78 2.95 46.14
CA PHE A 789 7.58 1.65 45.51
C PHE A 789 8.94 0.99 45.30
N THR A 790 9.10 -0.26 45.74
CA THR A 790 10.36 -1.02 45.58
C THR A 790 10.16 -2.37 44.91
N GLY A 791 9.06 -2.53 44.16
CA GLY A 791 8.75 -3.76 43.44
C GLY A 791 9.63 -4.01 42.21
N GLY A 792 10.36 -2.98 41.76
CA GLY A 792 11.11 -2.99 40.50
C GLY A 792 10.22 -2.75 39.28
N VAL A 793 10.81 -2.81 38.09
CA VAL A 793 10.10 -2.58 36.81
C VAL A 793 10.52 -3.59 35.73
N SER A 794 9.61 -3.82 34.80
CA SER A 794 9.90 -4.46 33.51
C SER A 794 9.93 -3.41 32.40
N VAL A 795 10.82 -3.57 31.42
CA VAL A 795 10.97 -2.63 30.30
C VAL A 795 10.84 -3.33 28.95
N ALA A 796 10.21 -2.66 27.99
CA ALA A 796 10.25 -2.95 26.56
C ALA A 796 10.18 -1.62 25.79
N ALA A 797 10.30 -1.67 24.48
CA ALA A 797 10.16 -0.50 23.65
C ALA A 797 9.71 -0.86 22.23
N THR A 798 8.88 -0.01 21.64
CA THR A 798 8.44 -0.04 20.23
C THR A 798 7.66 1.25 19.92
N ASP A 799 7.52 1.65 18.66
CA ASP A 799 6.62 2.74 18.25
C ASP A 799 5.14 2.39 18.52
N ILE A 800 4.55 3.04 19.52
CA ILE A 800 3.15 2.94 19.96
C ILE A 800 2.39 4.26 19.71
N ASP A 801 3.07 5.41 19.77
CA ASP A 801 2.45 6.72 19.55
C ASP A 801 2.36 7.14 18.08
N GLY A 802 2.92 6.31 17.18
CA GLY A 802 2.80 6.44 15.74
C GLY A 802 3.71 7.51 15.14
N ASN A 803 4.81 7.86 15.81
CA ASN A 803 5.74 8.87 15.31
C ASN A 803 6.51 8.41 14.05
N ALA A 804 6.56 7.10 13.79
CA ALA A 804 7.30 6.43 12.72
C ALA A 804 8.83 6.51 12.74
N LEU A 805 9.44 7.26 13.67
CA LEU A 805 10.87 7.55 13.68
C LEU A 805 11.61 6.93 14.86
N ALA A 806 10.99 6.84 16.04
CA ALA A 806 11.65 6.37 17.25
C ALA A 806 10.68 5.59 18.15
N ASP A 807 11.19 4.60 18.85
CA ASP A 807 10.41 3.73 19.71
C ASP A 807 10.07 4.38 21.07
N ASN A 808 8.86 4.12 21.57
CA ASN A 808 8.46 4.48 22.92
C ASN A 808 9.15 3.60 23.96
N ILE A 809 9.58 4.17 25.08
CA ILE A 809 9.95 3.38 26.26
C ILE A 809 8.66 2.96 26.99
N ILE A 810 8.52 1.66 27.27
CA ILE A 810 7.33 1.06 27.90
C ILE A 810 7.75 0.40 29.20
N VAL A 811 7.06 0.72 30.29
CA VAL A 811 7.42 0.29 31.64
C VAL A 811 6.25 -0.36 32.35
N GLY A 812 6.45 -1.57 32.86
CA GLY A 812 5.52 -2.32 33.67
C GLY A 812 5.91 -2.31 35.14
N SER A 813 4.92 -2.22 36.03
CA SER A 813 5.13 -2.31 37.48
C SER A 813 5.57 -3.72 37.89
N GLY A 814 6.56 -3.82 38.78
CA GLY A 814 6.83 -5.03 39.54
C GLY A 814 5.78 -5.33 40.62
N PRO A 815 5.98 -6.37 41.45
CA PRO A 815 5.04 -6.75 42.50
C PRO A 815 4.93 -5.71 43.64
N GLY A 816 3.77 -5.67 44.29
CA GLY A 816 3.52 -4.85 45.49
C GLY A 816 2.70 -3.57 45.26
N MET A 817 2.31 -3.30 44.02
CA MET A 817 1.29 -2.31 43.66
C MET A 817 0.34 -2.92 42.62
N GLU A 818 -0.80 -2.28 42.37
CA GLU A 818 -1.70 -2.73 41.30
C GLU A 818 -0.96 -2.72 39.95
N SER A 819 -1.19 -3.77 39.15
CA SER A 819 -0.53 -3.91 37.85
C SER A 819 -0.75 -2.67 36.98
N GLN A 820 0.35 -2.06 36.54
CA GLN A 820 0.32 -0.86 35.74
C GLN A 820 1.35 -0.95 34.62
N ILE A 821 0.96 -0.50 33.43
CA ILE A 821 1.86 -0.21 32.31
C ILE A 821 1.80 1.28 32.02
N LYS A 822 2.97 1.88 31.79
CA LYS A 822 3.13 3.24 31.29
C LYS A 822 3.90 3.22 29.98
N VAL A 823 3.34 3.83 28.95
CA VAL A 823 3.98 4.10 27.65
C VAL A 823 4.44 5.55 27.69
N PHE A 824 5.73 5.77 27.56
CA PHE A 824 6.34 7.11 27.53
C PHE A 824 6.46 7.58 26.09
N SER A 825 6.23 8.88 25.86
CA SER A 825 6.40 9.55 24.56
C SER A 825 7.77 9.21 23.95
N SER A 826 7.75 8.93 22.66
CA SER A 826 8.94 8.64 21.85
C SER A 826 9.85 9.86 21.67
N THR A 827 9.32 11.07 21.87
CA THR A 827 10.14 12.29 22.00
C THR A 827 10.79 12.33 23.38
N LEU A 828 12.10 12.11 23.43
CA LEU A 828 12.90 12.19 24.66
C LEU A 828 13.15 13.65 25.09
N PRO A 829 13.05 13.97 26.40
CA PRO A 829 13.38 15.30 26.92
C PRO A 829 14.89 15.47 27.15
N ASP A 830 15.32 16.65 27.59
CA ASP A 830 16.68 16.84 28.13
C ASP A 830 16.97 15.84 29.28
N ILE A 831 18.22 15.38 29.36
CA ILE A 831 18.70 14.48 30.41
C ILE A 831 18.34 15.03 31.80
N GLY A 832 17.75 14.18 32.65
CA GLY A 832 17.32 14.51 34.01
C GLY A 832 15.83 14.84 34.16
N LYS A 833 15.06 14.82 33.06
CA LYS A 833 13.59 14.86 33.08
C LYS A 833 13.01 13.53 32.60
N ALA A 834 11.86 13.14 33.16
CA ALA A 834 11.09 12.02 32.63
C ALA A 834 10.42 12.42 31.31
N PRO A 835 10.37 11.52 30.30
CA PRO A 835 9.53 11.75 29.14
C PRO A 835 8.05 11.85 29.54
N GLU A 836 7.24 12.52 28.71
CA GLU A 836 5.80 12.60 28.97
C GLU A 836 5.14 11.22 28.88
N VAL A 837 4.12 10.97 29.71
CA VAL A 837 3.37 9.71 29.64
C VAL A 837 2.33 9.81 28.53
N PHE A 838 2.52 9.03 27.46
CA PHE A 838 1.56 8.95 26.35
C PHE A 838 0.33 8.13 26.73
N SER A 839 0.53 6.97 27.36
CA SER A 839 -0.56 6.08 27.80
C SER A 839 -0.24 5.44 29.14
N ALA A 840 -1.27 5.16 29.94
CA ALA A 840 -1.13 4.36 31.15
C ALA A 840 -2.40 3.54 31.39
N PHE A 841 -2.25 2.25 31.70
CA PHE A 841 -3.38 1.35 31.90
C PHE A 841 -3.04 0.18 32.82
N THR A 842 -4.08 -0.55 33.24
CA THR A 842 -3.98 -1.69 34.16
C THR A 842 -4.33 -2.99 33.41
N PRO A 843 -3.34 -3.81 33.01
CA PRO A 843 -3.59 -5.01 32.21
C PRO A 843 -4.30 -6.13 33.01
N TYR A 844 -4.10 -6.18 34.32
CA TYR A 844 -4.71 -7.16 35.24
C TYR A 844 -5.31 -6.45 36.46
N PRO A 845 -6.55 -5.92 36.35
CA PRO A 845 -7.21 -5.21 37.44
C PRO A 845 -7.23 -6.00 38.75
N GLY A 846 -6.82 -5.37 39.85
CA GLY A 846 -6.72 -5.99 41.17
C GLY A 846 -5.50 -6.90 41.41
N SER A 847 -4.72 -7.25 40.38
CA SER A 847 -3.49 -8.03 40.58
C SER A 847 -2.35 -7.16 41.07
N GLN A 848 -1.56 -7.67 42.03
CA GLN A 848 -0.34 -7.04 42.54
C GLN A 848 0.92 -7.87 42.31
N ALA A 849 0.85 -8.86 41.42
CA ALA A 849 1.95 -9.77 41.13
C ALA A 849 3.06 -9.12 40.27
N GLY A 850 2.80 -7.93 39.73
CA GLY A 850 3.63 -7.28 38.72
C GLY A 850 3.29 -7.74 37.29
N VAL A 851 3.96 -7.17 36.30
CA VAL A 851 3.72 -7.44 34.87
C VAL A 851 5.04 -7.67 34.14
N THR A 852 5.11 -8.76 33.38
CA THR A 852 6.14 -8.97 32.35
C THR A 852 5.58 -8.51 31.01
N LEU A 853 6.41 -7.96 30.13
CA LEU A 853 5.99 -7.39 28.85
C LEU A 853 6.98 -7.65 27.72
N ALA A 854 6.45 -7.71 26.50
CA ALA A 854 7.16 -7.80 25.23
C ALA A 854 6.42 -6.98 24.16
N THR A 855 7.08 -6.61 23.07
CA THR A 855 6.54 -5.69 22.06
C THR A 855 6.79 -6.17 20.63
N GLY A 856 5.74 -6.16 19.81
CA GLY A 856 5.84 -6.59 18.43
C GLY A 856 4.54 -6.42 17.64
N MET A 857 4.63 -6.28 16.31
CA MET A 857 3.55 -6.51 15.36
C MET A 857 3.22 -8.01 15.37
N VAL A 858 2.53 -8.44 16.43
CA VAL A 858 2.13 -9.84 16.66
C VAL A 858 0.83 -10.19 15.95
N GLU A 859 0.23 -9.24 15.24
CA GLU A 859 -0.92 -9.42 14.36
C GLU A 859 -0.72 -8.50 13.15
N SER A 860 -0.89 -9.03 11.94
CA SER A 860 -0.62 -8.30 10.70
C SER A 860 -1.82 -7.51 10.19
N GLY A 861 -2.99 -7.67 10.81
CA GLY A 861 -4.25 -7.11 10.31
C GLY A 861 -4.39 -5.61 10.53
N SER A 862 -3.71 -5.06 11.53
CA SER A 862 -3.72 -3.62 11.81
C SER A 862 -2.48 -2.87 11.35
N GLY A 863 -1.39 -3.58 11.08
CA GLY A 863 -0.09 -2.96 10.85
C GLY A 863 0.51 -2.21 12.05
N ARG A 864 -0.08 -2.36 13.25
CA ARG A 864 0.39 -1.70 14.48
C ARG A 864 1.22 -2.64 15.34
N GLU A 865 2.24 -2.07 15.98
CA GLU A 865 2.95 -2.74 17.05
C GLU A 865 2.02 -2.91 18.27
N SER A 866 2.18 -4.00 19.01
CA SER A 866 1.37 -4.34 20.18
C SER A 866 2.23 -4.56 21.42
N VAL A 867 1.65 -4.32 22.59
CA VAL A 867 2.21 -4.68 23.90
C VAL A 867 1.60 -6.01 24.35
N VAL A 868 2.43 -7.03 24.53
CA VAL A 868 2.05 -8.33 25.05
C VAL A 868 2.45 -8.41 26.51
N THR A 869 1.57 -8.92 27.37
CA THR A 869 1.73 -8.88 28.82
C THR A 869 1.40 -10.23 29.46
N ALA A 870 2.01 -10.50 30.61
CA ALA A 870 1.65 -11.62 31.49
C ALA A 870 1.77 -11.16 32.95
N PRO A 871 0.91 -11.66 33.87
CA PRO A 871 1.03 -11.35 35.28
C PRO A 871 2.28 -12.04 35.87
N GLY A 872 2.83 -11.45 36.93
CA GLY A 872 3.95 -12.05 37.66
C GLY A 872 3.56 -13.34 38.43
N PRO A 873 4.53 -13.96 39.13
CA PRO A 873 4.30 -15.19 39.89
C PRO A 873 3.18 -15.07 40.95
N GLY A 874 2.45 -16.16 41.16
CA GLY A 874 1.30 -16.26 42.07
C GLY A 874 -0.06 -16.23 41.37
N GLU A 875 -0.09 -15.79 40.11
CA GLU A 875 -1.28 -15.67 39.27
C GLU A 875 -1.28 -16.73 38.15
N PRO A 876 -2.45 -17.08 37.59
CA PRO A 876 -2.52 -17.89 36.37
C PRO A 876 -1.75 -17.26 35.20
N PRO A 877 -1.21 -18.04 34.26
CA PRO A 877 -0.35 -17.58 33.18
C PRO A 877 -1.16 -17.00 32.02
N LEU A 878 -2.05 -16.06 32.32
CA LEU A 878 -2.93 -15.41 31.36
C LEU A 878 -2.15 -14.35 30.58
N VAL A 879 -1.89 -14.60 29.30
CA VAL A 879 -1.26 -13.65 28.39
C VAL A 879 -2.33 -12.77 27.77
N LYS A 880 -2.04 -11.48 27.61
CA LYS A 880 -2.89 -10.51 26.90
C LYS A 880 -2.08 -9.64 25.95
N SER A 881 -2.63 -9.32 24.78
CA SER A 881 -2.08 -8.35 23.84
C SER A 881 -2.94 -7.08 23.78
N PHE A 882 -2.28 -5.93 23.64
CA PHE A 882 -2.88 -4.60 23.59
C PHE A 882 -2.31 -3.79 22.43
N ARG A 883 -3.19 -3.10 21.69
CA ARG A 883 -2.87 -2.27 20.53
C ARG A 883 -3.39 -0.85 20.71
N TRP A 884 -2.74 0.11 20.06
CA TRP A 884 -3.22 1.49 19.93
C TRP A 884 -3.55 1.77 18.47
N ASP A 885 -4.83 2.02 18.19
CA ASP A 885 -5.29 2.29 16.82
C ASP A 885 -4.86 3.68 16.34
N LEU A 886 -4.80 4.65 17.26
CA LEU A 886 -4.51 6.07 17.04
C LEU A 886 -5.52 6.81 16.15
N TYR A 887 -6.60 6.14 15.74
CA TYR A 887 -7.63 6.74 14.91
C TYR A 887 -8.54 7.68 15.71
N THR A 888 -9.07 8.69 15.02
CA THR A 888 -10.05 9.63 15.58
C THR A 888 -11.30 9.65 14.72
N PRO A 889 -12.50 9.96 15.25
CA PRO A 889 -13.67 10.15 14.42
C PRO A 889 -13.43 11.22 13.35
N THR A 890 -13.87 10.98 12.10
CA THR A 890 -13.71 11.96 11.02
C THR A 890 -14.45 13.26 11.30
N ALA A 891 -14.08 14.35 10.63
CA ALA A 891 -14.81 15.62 10.75
C ALA A 891 -16.30 15.46 10.37
N ARG A 892 -16.61 14.63 9.37
CA ARG A 892 -17.98 14.32 8.95
C ARG A 892 -18.73 13.52 10.01
N ALA A 893 -18.12 12.48 10.57
CA ALA A 893 -18.74 11.67 11.62
C ALA A 893 -19.05 12.50 12.87
N GLN A 894 -18.14 13.40 13.25
CA GLN A 894 -18.35 14.36 14.34
C GLN A 894 -19.49 15.33 14.03
N ALA A 895 -19.49 15.94 12.84
CA ALA A 895 -20.50 16.91 12.42
C ALA A 895 -21.91 16.29 12.36
N ASN A 896 -22.02 15.03 11.94
CA ASN A 896 -23.29 14.31 11.83
C ASN A 896 -23.75 13.67 13.15
N GLY A 897 -22.93 13.70 14.20
CA GLY A 897 -23.23 13.02 15.46
C GLY A 897 -23.27 11.49 15.34
N THR A 898 -22.60 10.93 14.32
CA THR A 898 -22.49 9.48 14.08
C THR A 898 -21.22 8.88 14.68
N ALA A 899 -20.37 9.70 15.32
CA ALA A 899 -19.26 9.21 16.13
C ALA A 899 -19.80 8.34 17.28
N THR A 900 -19.57 7.03 17.23
CA THR A 900 -20.05 6.08 18.25
C THR A 900 -19.12 6.04 19.46
N PRO A 901 -19.53 5.47 20.60
CA PRO A 901 -18.63 5.22 21.73
C PRO A 901 -17.44 4.30 21.39
N GLN A 902 -17.59 3.40 20.39
CA GLN A 902 -16.46 2.64 19.84
C GLN A 902 -15.43 3.55 19.16
N HIS A 903 -15.83 4.75 18.74
CA HIS A 903 -15.00 5.81 18.15
C HIS A 903 -14.59 6.89 19.17
N ALA A 904 -15.04 6.80 20.43
CA ALA A 904 -14.92 7.89 21.43
C ALA A 904 -13.82 7.66 22.49
N GLY A 905 -13.07 6.56 22.42
CA GLY A 905 -11.87 6.37 23.24
C GLY A 905 -10.82 7.44 22.92
N LYS A 906 -9.92 7.74 23.85
CA LYS A 906 -8.76 8.58 23.49
C LYS A 906 -7.89 7.76 22.53
N PRO A 907 -7.30 8.34 21.48
CA PRO A 907 -6.35 7.63 20.60
C PRO A 907 -5.22 6.94 21.37
N SER A 908 -4.87 7.47 22.55
CA SER A 908 -3.88 6.94 23.47
C SER A 908 -4.38 5.80 24.38
N ASP A 909 -5.63 5.36 24.28
CA ASP A 909 -6.17 4.25 25.08
C ASP A 909 -5.95 2.92 24.35
N PRO A 910 -5.42 1.87 25.02
CA PRO A 910 -5.22 0.58 24.38
C PRO A 910 -6.53 -0.19 24.18
N LYS A 911 -6.62 -0.91 23.06
CA LYS A 911 -7.58 -1.98 22.82
C LYS A 911 -6.93 -3.32 23.10
N MET A 912 -7.53 -4.14 23.98
CA MET A 912 -7.11 -5.53 24.16
C MET A 912 -7.52 -6.32 22.91
N THR A 913 -6.56 -7.00 22.27
CA THR A 913 -6.78 -7.73 21.00
C THR A 913 -6.82 -9.24 21.20
N ALA A 914 -6.21 -9.78 22.24
CA ALA A 914 -6.31 -11.20 22.56
C ALA A 914 -6.06 -11.47 24.05
N GLN A 915 -6.61 -12.58 24.54
CA GLN A 915 -6.24 -13.19 25.82
C GLN A 915 -6.25 -14.72 25.73
N PHE A 916 -5.26 -15.38 26.32
CA PHE A 916 -5.17 -16.84 26.38
C PHE A 916 -4.23 -17.30 27.49
N LEU A 917 -4.39 -18.55 27.94
CA LEU A 917 -3.47 -19.17 28.90
C LEU A 917 -2.23 -19.70 28.18
N ALA A 918 -1.03 -19.28 28.60
CA ALA A 918 0.23 -19.76 28.02
C ALA A 918 0.58 -21.19 28.49
N TYR A 919 0.08 -21.58 29.67
CA TYR A 919 0.28 -22.91 30.27
C TYR A 919 -1.00 -23.33 30.99
N ASP A 920 -0.99 -24.51 31.60
CA ASP A 920 -2.07 -24.95 32.48
C ASP A 920 -2.39 -23.86 33.53
N GLU A 921 -3.68 -23.65 33.80
CA GLU A 921 -4.15 -22.60 34.72
C GLU A 921 -3.57 -22.72 36.13
N THR A 922 -3.15 -23.94 36.52
CA THR A 922 -2.53 -24.20 37.83
C THR A 922 -1.05 -23.78 37.90
N TYR A 923 -0.41 -23.46 36.77
CA TYR A 923 0.97 -22.99 36.74
C TYR A 923 1.07 -21.54 37.21
N LYS A 924 1.81 -21.29 38.30
CA LYS A 924 1.87 -19.97 38.96
C LYS A 924 3.28 -19.45 39.22
N ASP A 925 4.30 -20.06 38.64
CA ASP A 925 5.69 -19.64 38.87
C ASP A 925 6.09 -18.42 38.00
N GLY A 926 5.19 -17.92 37.15
CA GLY A 926 5.37 -16.74 36.31
C GLY A 926 5.86 -17.06 34.88
N VAL A 927 5.67 -16.09 33.97
CA VAL A 927 5.95 -16.25 32.54
C VAL A 927 6.95 -15.19 32.08
N ALA A 928 7.97 -15.60 31.31
CA ALA A 928 8.78 -14.69 30.52
C ALA A 928 8.18 -14.54 29.11
N LEU A 929 8.32 -13.36 28.51
CA LEU A 929 7.76 -13.02 27.21
C LEU A 929 8.84 -12.52 26.26
N SER A 930 8.68 -12.87 24.99
CA SER A 930 9.39 -12.25 23.86
C SER A 930 8.48 -12.29 22.63
N THR A 931 8.80 -11.49 21.63
CA THR A 931 8.11 -11.51 20.33
C THR A 931 9.12 -11.40 19.20
N GLY A 932 8.92 -12.11 18.10
CA GLY A 932 9.79 -12.01 16.93
C GLY A 932 9.40 -12.98 15.83
N TRP A 933 9.96 -12.82 14.63
CA TRP A 933 9.72 -13.71 13.48
C TRP A 933 10.49 -15.04 13.59
N VAL A 934 10.36 -15.74 14.71
CA VAL A 934 10.94 -17.08 14.91
C VAL A 934 10.35 -18.13 13.97
N ALA A 935 9.18 -17.83 13.38
CA ALA A 935 8.54 -18.59 12.31
C ALA A 935 8.63 -17.89 10.94
N GLY A 936 9.61 -17.01 10.72
CA GLY A 936 9.68 -16.16 9.51
C GLY A 936 9.63 -16.91 8.17
N ALA A 937 10.12 -18.15 8.11
CA ALA A 937 10.01 -19.01 6.93
C ALA A 937 8.57 -19.41 6.57
N GLU A 938 7.63 -19.23 7.50
CA GLU A 938 6.21 -19.53 7.35
C GLU A 938 5.35 -18.28 7.06
N GLY A 939 5.99 -17.10 6.98
CA GLY A 939 5.32 -15.81 6.81
C GLY A 939 4.52 -15.36 8.03
N GLY A 940 3.64 -14.37 7.82
CA GLY A 940 2.77 -13.83 8.86
C GLY A 940 3.42 -12.76 9.75
N SER A 941 2.86 -12.59 10.95
CA SER A 941 3.29 -11.61 11.95
C SER A 941 4.39 -12.16 12.88
N LYS A 942 4.92 -11.31 13.76
CA LYS A 942 5.82 -11.78 14.84
C LYS A 942 5.06 -12.80 15.71
N SER A 943 5.72 -13.90 16.08
CA SER A 943 5.16 -14.84 17.05
C SER A 943 5.30 -14.30 18.47
N ILE A 944 4.36 -14.65 19.35
CA ILE A 944 4.51 -14.51 20.80
C ILE A 944 5.26 -15.73 21.32
N VAL A 945 6.33 -15.53 22.09
CA VAL A 945 7.11 -16.60 22.71
C VAL A 945 6.96 -16.49 24.23
N THR A 946 6.59 -17.58 24.86
CA THR A 946 6.46 -17.68 26.31
C THR A 946 7.43 -18.71 26.88
N SER A 947 8.00 -18.46 28.05
CA SER A 947 8.71 -19.49 28.83
C SER A 947 8.27 -19.52 30.28
N GLN A 948 8.31 -20.73 30.86
CA GLN A 948 8.09 -20.93 32.29
C GLN A 948 9.28 -20.38 33.09
N LEU A 949 9.06 -19.42 34.01
CA LEU A 949 10.12 -18.89 34.88
C LEU A 949 10.56 -19.88 35.98
N GLY A 950 9.71 -20.84 36.30
CA GLY A 950 9.99 -21.98 37.19
C GLY A 950 9.81 -23.35 36.53
N GLY A 951 9.97 -24.43 37.28
CA GLY A 951 9.74 -25.79 36.79
C GLY A 951 10.68 -26.22 35.65
N ALA A 952 10.10 -26.79 34.59
CA ALA A 952 10.82 -27.36 33.45
C ALA A 952 11.36 -26.30 32.47
N GLY A 953 10.98 -25.02 32.63
CA GLY A 953 11.38 -23.98 31.71
C GLY A 953 10.80 -24.14 30.30
N THR A 954 9.64 -24.80 30.16
CA THR A 954 9.02 -25.08 28.85
C THR A 954 8.80 -23.79 28.07
N VAL A 955 9.32 -23.74 26.85
CA VAL A 955 9.14 -22.66 25.89
C VAL A 955 8.01 -23.02 24.93
N VAL A 956 7.11 -22.08 24.66
CA VAL A 956 5.99 -22.22 23.74
C VAL A 956 5.96 -21.05 22.77
N VAL A 957 5.69 -21.34 21.50
CA VAL A 957 5.63 -20.34 20.42
C VAL A 957 4.19 -20.29 19.90
N TRP A 958 3.66 -19.08 19.83
CA TRP A 958 2.27 -18.77 19.47
C TRP A 958 2.24 -17.88 18.24
N SER A 959 1.46 -18.24 17.22
CA SER A 959 1.34 -17.48 15.97
C SER A 959 -0.11 -17.14 15.67
N SER A 960 -0.34 -15.98 15.06
CA SER A 960 -1.65 -15.58 14.51
C SER A 960 -1.52 -15.41 13.00
N GLY A 961 -1.69 -16.49 12.25
CA GLY A 961 -1.53 -16.52 10.79
C GLY A 961 -0.11 -16.89 10.39
N SER A 962 0.02 -18.07 9.78
CA SER A 962 1.24 -18.55 9.11
C SER A 962 0.85 -19.58 8.04
N LEU A 963 1.80 -19.96 7.19
CA LEU A 963 1.61 -21.05 6.23
C LEU A 963 1.27 -22.39 6.91
N LEU A 964 1.53 -22.56 8.20
CA LEU A 964 1.14 -23.75 8.97
C LEU A 964 -0.40 -23.85 9.06
N ASP A 965 -1.09 -22.72 9.16
CA ASP A 965 -2.55 -22.65 9.23
C ASP A 965 -3.23 -22.98 7.88
N GLY A 966 -2.47 -22.95 6.79
CA GLY A 966 -2.94 -23.18 5.43
C GLY A 966 -3.03 -21.88 4.63
N GLN A 967 -4.00 -21.81 3.71
CA GLN A 967 -4.27 -20.57 2.99
C GLN A 967 -4.82 -19.51 3.95
N PRO A 968 -4.44 -18.23 3.78
CA PRO A 968 -4.92 -17.17 4.65
C PRO A 968 -6.46 -17.08 4.67
N ALA A 969 -7.05 -17.11 5.87
CA ALA A 969 -8.49 -16.94 6.06
C ALA A 969 -8.97 -15.51 5.79
N ILE A 970 -8.07 -14.52 5.72
CA ILE A 970 -8.38 -13.12 5.38
C ILE A 970 -9.15 -12.99 4.06
N TYR A 971 -8.94 -13.90 3.11
CA TYR A 971 -9.70 -13.91 1.86
C TYR A 971 -11.08 -14.57 2.01
N LEU A 972 -11.41 -15.17 3.15
CA LEU A 972 -12.72 -15.73 3.46
C LEU A 972 -13.53 -14.82 4.39
N ASP A 973 -12.87 -13.84 4.99
CA ASP A 973 -13.43 -12.97 6.01
C ASP A 973 -13.65 -11.56 5.44
N ASN A 974 -14.67 -10.87 5.96
CA ASN A 974 -14.97 -9.50 5.56
C ASN A 974 -13.75 -8.57 5.73
N PRO A 975 -13.50 -7.57 4.87
CA PRO A 975 -12.38 -6.64 5.01
C PRO A 975 -12.27 -5.94 6.39
N ASN A 976 -13.37 -5.85 7.13
CA ASN A 976 -13.45 -5.32 8.51
C ASN A 976 -13.13 -6.36 9.61
N HIS A 977 -12.77 -7.60 9.27
CA HIS A 977 -12.57 -8.70 10.25
C HIS A 977 -11.43 -8.45 11.27
N HIS A 978 -10.52 -7.51 10.99
CA HIS A 978 -9.43 -7.13 11.91
C HIS A 978 -9.89 -6.40 13.18
N GLU A 979 -11.18 -6.15 13.32
CA GLU A 979 -11.75 -5.51 14.51
C GLU A 979 -12.02 -6.48 15.67
N GLY A 980 -11.99 -7.80 15.43
CA GLY A 980 -12.26 -8.85 16.42
C GLY A 980 -11.05 -9.32 17.24
N ASP A 981 -11.29 -10.26 18.17
CA ASP A 981 -10.23 -10.89 18.98
C ASP A 981 -9.30 -11.75 18.11
N VAL A 982 -8.00 -11.45 18.13
CA VAL A 982 -6.96 -12.23 17.46
C VAL A 982 -6.83 -13.60 18.14
N LYS A 983 -6.78 -14.67 17.34
CA LYS A 983 -6.56 -16.04 17.83
C LYS A 983 -5.12 -16.46 17.57
N TYR A 984 -4.48 -16.95 18.62
CA TYR A 984 -3.13 -17.49 18.56
C TYR A 984 -3.17 -19.01 18.64
N GLN A 985 -2.44 -19.66 17.73
CA GLN A 985 -2.21 -21.11 17.75
C GLN A 985 -0.82 -21.43 18.28
N GLN A 986 -0.72 -22.48 19.10
CA GLN A 986 0.57 -23.03 19.51
C GLN A 986 1.22 -23.73 18.31
N ILE A 987 2.36 -23.22 17.85
CA ILE A 987 3.10 -23.79 16.72
C ILE A 987 4.38 -24.53 17.15
N SER A 988 4.85 -24.35 18.39
CA SER A 988 5.98 -25.12 18.94
C SER A 988 5.90 -25.19 20.47
N SER A 989 6.42 -26.27 21.06
CA SER A 989 6.54 -26.43 22.53
C SER A 989 7.68 -27.38 22.87
N PHE A 990 8.62 -26.97 23.73
CA PHE A 990 9.77 -27.79 24.11
C PHE A 990 10.41 -27.36 25.44
N ALA A 991 11.14 -28.28 26.08
CA ALA A 991 11.93 -28.00 27.28
C ALA A 991 13.41 -27.79 26.89
N PRO A 992 13.93 -26.55 26.96
CA PRO A 992 15.30 -26.22 26.57
C PRO A 992 16.34 -26.73 27.58
N PHE A 993 15.99 -26.84 28.86
CA PHE A 993 16.86 -27.25 29.96
C PHE A 993 16.21 -28.34 30.80
N PRO A 994 17.00 -29.13 31.58
CA PRO A 994 16.44 -30.20 32.42
C PRO A 994 15.53 -29.70 33.56
N ALA A 995 15.82 -28.54 34.15
CA ALA A 995 15.08 -27.91 35.25
C ALA A 995 15.55 -26.46 35.47
N GLY A 996 14.81 -25.69 36.27
CA GLY A 996 15.25 -24.39 36.80
C GLY A 996 14.63 -23.17 36.14
N GLY A 997 13.60 -23.36 35.30
CA GLY A 997 12.97 -22.27 34.54
C GLY A 997 13.80 -21.78 33.36
N ALA A 998 13.23 -20.86 32.60
CA ALA A 998 13.89 -20.22 31.47
C ALA A 998 13.32 -18.81 31.21
N THR A 999 14.14 -17.95 30.62
CA THR A 999 13.75 -16.67 30.01
C THR A 999 14.02 -16.72 28.52
N VAL A 1000 13.33 -15.87 27.76
CA VAL A 1000 13.39 -15.86 26.29
C VAL A 1000 13.64 -14.45 25.76
N ALA A 1001 14.31 -14.38 24.62
CA ALA A 1001 14.38 -13.21 23.75
C ALA A 1001 14.48 -13.69 22.29
N THR A 1002 14.45 -12.76 21.35
CA THR A 1002 14.70 -13.03 19.94
C THR A 1002 15.81 -12.14 19.42
N SER A 1003 16.53 -12.61 18.39
CA SER A 1003 17.46 -11.79 17.62
C SER A 1003 17.17 -11.93 16.14
N SER A 1004 16.99 -10.81 15.46
CA SER A 1004 16.70 -10.76 14.03
C SER A 1004 17.83 -11.33 13.15
N THR A 1005 17.46 -12.06 12.10
CA THR A 1005 18.35 -12.64 11.06
C THR A 1005 17.82 -12.31 9.66
N VAL A 1006 18.60 -12.56 8.60
CA VAL A 1006 18.16 -12.23 7.23
C VAL A 1006 17.01 -13.10 6.68
N TYR A 1007 16.50 -14.04 7.48
CA TYR A 1007 15.40 -14.98 7.15
C TYR A 1007 14.32 -15.10 8.23
N GLY A 1008 14.40 -14.34 9.34
CA GLY A 1008 13.48 -14.43 10.46
C GLY A 1008 14.15 -14.03 11.77
N ALA A 1009 14.00 -14.81 12.82
CA ALA A 1009 14.68 -14.58 14.08
C ALA A 1009 15.20 -15.89 14.68
N ASP A 1010 16.35 -15.82 15.34
CA ASP A 1010 16.79 -16.86 16.27
C ASP A 1010 16.05 -16.67 17.60
N LEU A 1011 15.64 -17.79 18.20
CA LEU A 1011 15.08 -17.82 19.55
C LEU A 1011 16.21 -18.00 20.56
N LEU A 1012 16.40 -17.00 21.41
CA LEU A 1012 17.35 -17.00 22.52
C LEU A 1012 16.65 -17.51 23.77
N VAL A 1013 17.27 -18.47 24.47
CA VAL A 1013 16.71 -19.04 25.69
C VAL A 1013 17.80 -19.13 26.75
N ALA A 1014 17.62 -18.43 27.87
CA ALA A 1014 18.54 -18.53 28.99
C ALA A 1014 18.00 -19.49 30.07
N GLY A 1015 18.90 -20.30 30.63
CA GLY A 1015 18.60 -21.27 31.68
C GLY A 1015 19.54 -21.13 32.88
N GLY A 1016 19.53 -22.13 33.75
CA GLY A 1016 20.40 -22.15 34.94
C GLY A 1016 21.89 -22.01 34.61
N ASN A 1017 22.67 -21.51 35.58
CA ASN A 1017 24.10 -21.18 35.44
C ASN A 1017 24.44 -20.08 34.41
N GLY A 1018 23.47 -19.24 34.03
CA GLY A 1018 23.66 -18.18 33.04
C GLY A 1018 24.02 -18.71 31.64
N GLU A 1019 23.63 -19.94 31.28
CA GLU A 1019 23.78 -20.48 29.93
C GLU A 1019 22.69 -19.89 29.02
N VAL A 1020 23.09 -19.39 27.84
CA VAL A 1020 22.17 -18.93 26.80
C VAL A 1020 22.29 -19.86 25.59
N ARG A 1021 21.16 -20.38 25.12
CA ARG A 1021 21.05 -21.25 23.95
C ARG A 1021 20.30 -20.55 22.83
N LYS A 1022 20.78 -20.70 21.59
CA LYS A 1022 20.12 -20.19 20.38
C LYS A 1022 19.42 -21.32 19.65
N TYR A 1023 18.18 -21.11 19.25
CA TYR A 1023 17.38 -22.08 18.51
C TYR A 1023 16.86 -21.48 17.21
N GLY A 1024 16.94 -22.26 16.14
CA GLY A 1024 16.12 -22.06 14.94
C GLY A 1024 14.88 -22.94 15.02
N LEU A 1025 13.78 -22.51 14.39
CA LEU A 1025 12.56 -23.31 14.27
C LEU A 1025 12.34 -23.67 12.81
N ALA A 1026 11.98 -24.94 12.56
CA ALA A 1026 11.67 -25.40 11.21
C ALA A 1026 10.67 -26.55 11.25
N ARG A 1027 9.93 -26.73 10.16
CA ARG A 1027 9.08 -27.91 9.99
C ARG A 1027 9.94 -29.18 9.99
N SER A 1028 9.47 -30.23 10.67
CA SER A 1028 10.11 -31.56 10.62
C SER A 1028 9.89 -32.27 9.28
N ALA A 1029 8.82 -31.91 8.57
CA ALA A 1029 8.46 -32.37 7.23
C ALA A 1029 7.64 -31.28 6.51
N PRO A 1030 7.59 -31.24 5.17
CA PRO A 1030 6.90 -30.17 4.43
C PRO A 1030 5.43 -29.93 4.81
N ASP A 1031 4.72 -30.98 5.25
CA ASP A 1031 3.31 -30.97 5.63
C ASP A 1031 3.07 -30.78 7.15
N ALA A 1032 4.13 -30.67 7.95
CA ALA A 1032 4.02 -30.48 9.39
C ALA A 1032 3.27 -29.18 9.73
N LYS A 1033 2.38 -29.27 10.72
CA LYS A 1033 1.56 -28.16 11.24
C LYS A 1033 2.17 -27.50 12.49
N SER A 1034 3.39 -27.88 12.83
CA SER A 1034 4.15 -27.37 13.96
C SER A 1034 5.62 -27.29 13.60
N LEU A 1035 6.36 -26.45 14.30
CA LEU A 1035 7.79 -26.27 14.16
C LEU A 1035 8.55 -27.00 15.27
N THR A 1036 9.65 -27.62 14.88
CA THR A 1036 10.58 -28.30 15.78
C THR A 1036 11.78 -27.39 16.06
N PRO A 1037 12.20 -27.26 17.34
CA PRO A 1037 13.40 -26.50 17.69
C PRO A 1037 14.67 -27.23 17.28
N LYS A 1038 15.63 -26.49 16.73
CA LYS A 1038 16.99 -26.94 16.45
C LYS A 1038 17.98 -26.05 17.18
N LEU A 1039 18.74 -26.62 18.11
CA LEU A 1039 19.83 -25.91 18.77
C LEU A 1039 20.88 -25.51 17.72
N ILE A 1040 21.10 -24.21 17.59
CA ILE A 1040 22.11 -23.62 16.71
C ILE A 1040 23.44 -23.62 17.44
N THR A 1041 23.47 -23.06 18.65
CA THR A 1041 24.66 -22.98 19.50
C THR A 1041 24.30 -22.74 20.96
N SER A 1042 25.21 -23.09 21.86
CA SER A 1042 25.20 -22.68 23.26
C SER A 1042 26.31 -21.65 23.46
N LEU A 1043 25.97 -20.51 24.05
CA LEU A 1043 26.97 -19.51 24.42
C LEU A 1043 27.69 -19.93 25.71
N PRO A 1044 28.95 -19.49 25.90
CA PRO A 1044 29.66 -19.73 27.15
C PRO A 1044 28.85 -19.25 28.35
N PRO A 1045 28.69 -20.08 29.40
CA PRO A 1045 27.99 -19.67 30.61
C PRO A 1045 28.59 -18.40 31.23
N ILE A 1046 27.73 -17.53 31.75
CA ILE A 1046 28.18 -16.29 32.39
C ILE A 1046 28.82 -16.61 33.73
N ALA A 1047 30.12 -16.30 33.84
CA ALA A 1047 30.89 -16.61 35.03
C ALA A 1047 30.29 -15.97 36.29
N GLY A 1048 30.07 -16.80 37.33
CA GLY A 1048 29.56 -16.34 38.62
C GLY A 1048 28.04 -16.18 38.71
N VAL A 1049 27.29 -16.55 37.66
CA VAL A 1049 25.82 -16.56 37.66
C VAL A 1049 25.32 -17.99 37.84
N ALA A 1050 24.48 -18.23 38.84
CA ALA A 1050 23.90 -19.56 39.12
C ALA A 1050 22.45 -19.71 38.62
N GLY A 1051 21.70 -18.61 38.48
CA GLY A 1051 20.30 -18.59 38.08
C GLY A 1051 20.08 -18.31 36.59
N VAL A 1052 18.80 -18.22 36.23
CA VAL A 1052 18.34 -17.74 34.91
C VAL A 1052 18.58 -16.23 34.83
N VAL A 1053 18.99 -15.75 33.64
CA VAL A 1053 19.25 -14.33 33.37
C VAL A 1053 18.18 -13.73 32.47
N PRO A 1054 17.65 -12.53 32.74
CA PRO A 1054 16.77 -11.86 31.80
C PRO A 1054 17.48 -11.57 30.47
N LEU A 1055 16.72 -11.68 29.39
CA LEU A 1055 17.16 -11.35 28.04
C LEU A 1055 16.27 -10.23 27.50
N GLY A 1056 16.83 -9.38 26.65
CA GLY A 1056 16.08 -8.36 25.91
C GLY A 1056 16.59 -8.29 24.49
N GLY A 1057 15.75 -8.53 23.49
CA GLY A 1057 16.15 -8.54 22.08
C GLY A 1057 15.01 -8.07 21.18
N ARG A 1058 15.28 -7.97 19.88
CA ARG A 1058 14.33 -7.47 18.88
C ARG A 1058 14.35 -8.32 17.60
#